data_AF-A0AAY4AFI7-F1
#
_entry.id   AF-A0AAY4AFI7-F1
#
_cell.length_a   1.000
_cell.length_b   1.000
_cell.length_c   1.000
_cell.angle_alpha   90.00
_cell.angle_beta   90.00
_cell.angle_gamma   90.00
#
_symmetry.space_group_name_H-M   'P 1'
#
loop_
_entity.id
_entity.type
_entity.pdbx_description
1 polymer ?
#
loop_
_entity_poly.entity_id
_entity_poly.type
_entity_poly.pdbx_seq_one_letter_code
_entity_poly.pdbx_strand_id
1 'polypeptide(L)'
;MADGRRVFQISGIKDRCRKGLLLRGIRHLGGRYIGGSFYDETITHLIVSHILASEKFIAAVAGGKWVVSPEYVEDSVKQKDWLPEGFYEVNLTAHRSLGPNPVQKWRKMVARGQRSGAFEGWVVLLILDNPVQTGIFTRILKAGRAEVHTEALGSITFTHVLAKYVTSDMKRLGETCLTFSGLAYHLFGMACSELSLLIGPLIEASPVENPSIHPTETQGGQVPVMEDDTVALPKRVFDKVPERKVEMVDLTELEDDEFSDMDDVIELTDDPEEDNEDKFSSLEIKLQDYISEIEVIKNRKEMSLFPEFIGYCGVSPSSQGEASPYFLSKFWKVLHEILWNNCPWASSSNAEYFCSVLQCPQCKKGLWPLLSSSYRVCMSSTNMCHVLPRPYLDQQLQFQCDLQDFVLRLFQLELHALSSCNRKAGISHSVLGKVFFGIWERTTLISKPVQKLVELLVEASVWADTKRQALQSCLGQKLVLRLQQMLGVVVDFWCQYNSIHNRSLVEKSLQDFGDHIAILCQDLPHEVLSELIPSMQCSRLRLLTVDALFKNICRRNAVTIGPEPLSLQKIVSSYLKALSILCVQQPVITTQSEYTPSHCISRVVNSDPAKQNIPRRIDRVNAAGETLLHRACKRNQVDKLLNILSLPETDVNVKDHAGWTPLHEACNHGSNACVRALLQHKQAIDLTSQVDGVSPLHDALLNGHMHIAQMLLEHTGSALLQLRDNSGLTPLDLVSSVTKREELLHWAEAGDAAQHTQLSSDIQDLAFVECCSSLLGSLLLNYQLERDVPSNPALLSLPHGLAQELFSHGAKEVTKGWGDCRAVRMAYDLDALMRMGRYMPLVSPALKQCLGPHTQLLIQLLEDLEAQGKLLCGTNRQLEGPGECSTEQHLSV
;
A
#
# COMPACT_ATOMS: atom_id res chain seq x y z
N MET A 1 0.36 -16.14 45.41
CA MET A 1 0.57 -17.60 45.31
C MET A 1 1.97 -17.89 45.81
N ALA A 2 2.10 -18.27 47.07
CA ALA A 2 3.34 -18.76 47.67
C ALA A 2 3.25 -20.29 47.63
N ASP A 3 4.27 -20.90 47.02
CA ASP A 3 4.44 -22.33 46.75
C ASP A 3 3.58 -22.93 45.59
N GLY A 4 4.20 -23.15 44.43
CA GLY A 4 3.55 -23.78 43.27
C GLY A 4 4.28 -23.57 41.96
N ARG A 5 4.97 -24.61 41.46
CA ARG A 5 5.84 -24.63 40.27
C ARG A 5 5.34 -23.74 39.11
N ARG A 6 6.17 -22.80 38.66
CA ARG A 6 5.89 -21.97 37.48
C ARG A 6 5.87 -22.84 36.23
N VAL A 7 4.71 -22.90 35.58
CA VAL A 7 4.47 -23.61 34.33
C VAL A 7 4.36 -22.60 33.18
N PHE A 8 5.21 -22.75 32.17
CA PHE A 8 5.35 -21.85 31.04
C PHE A 8 4.88 -22.49 29.73
N GLN A 9 4.17 -21.70 28.93
CA GLN A 9 4.01 -21.92 27.49
C GLN A 9 4.64 -20.76 26.72
N ILE A 10 5.00 -21.00 25.46
CA ILE A 10 5.54 -19.98 24.55
C ILE A 10 4.64 -19.88 23.31
N SER A 11 4.36 -18.66 22.88
CA SER A 11 3.66 -18.37 21.61
C SER A 11 4.42 -17.33 20.78
N GLY A 12 4.32 -17.41 19.45
CA GLY A 12 4.88 -16.42 18.51
C GLY A 12 6.41 -16.40 18.31
N ILE A 13 7.21 -17.13 19.12
CA ILE A 13 8.68 -17.16 18.97
C ILE A 13 9.09 -18.27 17.98
N LYS A 14 9.43 -17.86 16.74
CA LYS A 14 9.85 -18.76 15.65
C LYS A 14 11.34 -19.11 15.65
N ASP A 15 12.19 -18.23 16.18
CA ASP A 15 13.64 -18.44 16.28
C ASP A 15 13.96 -19.63 17.22
N ARG A 16 14.56 -20.68 16.65
CA ARG A 16 14.91 -21.91 17.37
C ARG A 16 16.01 -21.68 18.41
N CYS A 17 17.00 -20.82 18.11
CA CYS A 17 18.08 -20.50 19.03
C CYS A 17 17.54 -19.71 20.23
N ARG A 18 16.75 -18.67 19.99
CA ARG A 18 16.13 -17.87 21.06
C ARG A 18 15.18 -18.71 21.91
N LYS A 19 14.33 -19.53 21.29
CA LYS A 19 13.46 -20.47 22.01
C LYS A 19 14.28 -21.46 22.84
N GLY A 20 15.38 -21.98 22.31
CA GLY A 20 16.30 -22.85 23.02
C GLY A 20 16.89 -22.21 24.28
N LEU A 21 17.30 -20.93 24.20
CA LEU A 21 17.79 -20.17 25.34
C LEU A 21 16.73 -19.99 26.43
N LEU A 22 15.52 -19.60 26.05
CA LEU A 22 14.40 -19.45 26.99
C LEU A 22 14.07 -20.77 27.69
N LEU A 23 14.03 -21.88 26.96
CA LEU A 23 13.77 -23.20 27.53
C LEU A 23 14.86 -23.64 28.52
N ARG A 24 16.13 -23.36 28.20
CA ARG A 24 17.25 -23.60 29.15
C ARG A 24 17.13 -22.71 30.37
N GLY A 25 16.82 -21.43 30.19
CA GLY A 25 16.61 -20.48 31.29
C GLY A 25 15.48 -20.88 32.23
N ILE A 26 14.32 -21.25 31.69
CA ILE A 26 13.17 -21.74 32.47
C ILE A 26 13.57 -22.96 33.31
N ARG A 27 14.27 -23.94 32.72
CA ARG A 27 14.73 -25.13 33.46
C ARG A 27 15.75 -24.78 34.53
N HIS A 28 16.69 -23.88 34.22
CA HIS A 28 17.74 -23.45 35.14
C HIS A 28 17.17 -22.80 36.41
N LEU A 29 16.09 -22.02 36.26
CA LEU A 29 15.38 -21.38 37.35
C LEU A 29 14.33 -22.28 38.03
N GLY A 30 14.29 -23.59 37.72
CA GLY A 30 13.34 -24.53 38.31
C GLY A 30 11.90 -24.44 37.80
N GLY A 31 11.66 -23.75 36.68
CA GLY A 31 10.36 -23.71 36.00
C GLY A 31 10.11 -24.93 35.09
N ARG A 32 8.85 -25.23 34.83
CA ARG A 32 8.41 -26.29 33.89
C ARG A 32 7.89 -25.68 32.61
N TYR A 33 8.33 -26.17 31.46
CA TYR A 33 7.75 -25.80 30.16
C TYR A 33 6.81 -26.90 29.65
N ILE A 34 5.65 -26.51 29.14
CA ILE A 34 4.71 -27.40 28.44
C ILE A 34 4.67 -26.99 26.97
N GLY A 35 4.93 -27.94 26.08
CA GLY A 35 4.81 -27.76 24.64
C GLY A 35 3.38 -27.95 24.14
N GLY A 36 3.17 -27.80 22.83
CA GLY A 36 1.86 -28.04 22.20
C GLY A 36 1.43 -26.89 21.29
N SER A 37 0.47 -27.15 20.42
CA SER A 37 -0.15 -26.16 19.52
C SER A 37 -1.28 -25.38 20.20
N PHE A 38 -1.93 -25.95 21.21
CA PHE A 38 -3.12 -25.40 21.86
C PHE A 38 -2.83 -24.82 23.26
N TYR A 39 -3.78 -24.05 23.79
CA TYR A 39 -3.74 -23.59 25.17
C TYR A 39 -3.86 -24.76 26.14
N ASP A 40 -3.09 -24.70 27.23
CA ASP A 40 -3.15 -25.66 28.34
C ASP A 40 -3.53 -24.92 29.63
N GLU A 41 -4.56 -25.39 30.34
CA GLU A 41 -5.10 -24.71 31.52
C GLU A 41 -4.14 -24.71 32.73
N THR A 42 -3.19 -25.64 32.75
CA THR A 42 -2.20 -25.79 33.83
C THR A 42 -1.12 -24.71 33.80
N ILE A 43 -1.07 -23.90 32.72
CA ILE A 43 -0.08 -22.83 32.62
C ILE A 43 -0.31 -21.78 33.70
N THR A 44 0.80 -21.20 34.13
CA THR A 44 0.83 -20.04 35.03
C THR A 44 1.32 -18.79 34.30
N HIS A 45 2.19 -18.99 33.29
CA HIS A 45 2.83 -17.92 32.52
C HIS A 45 2.81 -18.26 31.03
N LEU A 46 2.50 -17.27 30.20
CA LEU A 46 2.66 -17.32 28.76
C LEU A 46 3.73 -16.32 28.34
N ILE A 47 4.75 -16.79 27.62
CA ILE A 47 5.81 -15.94 27.06
C ILE A 47 5.46 -15.57 25.62
N VAL A 48 5.40 -14.27 25.35
CA VAL A 48 5.14 -13.70 24.01
C VAL A 48 6.02 -12.47 23.79
N SER A 49 6.50 -12.26 22.56
CA SER A 49 7.33 -11.08 22.24
C SER A 49 6.53 -9.81 21.95
N HIS A 50 5.25 -9.94 21.59
CA HIS A 50 4.31 -8.86 21.30
C HIS A 50 2.87 -9.39 21.42
N ILE A 51 1.88 -8.52 21.19
CA ILE A 51 0.45 -8.88 21.17
C ILE A 51 0.17 -9.80 19.99
N LEU A 52 -0.50 -10.93 20.21
CA LEU A 52 -0.74 -11.97 19.21
C LEU A 52 -2.18 -12.46 19.32
N ALA A 53 -2.93 -12.61 18.21
CA ALA A 53 -4.16 -13.41 18.25
C ALA A 53 -3.89 -14.87 17.97
N SER A 54 -3.20 -15.47 18.93
CA SER A 54 -3.15 -16.92 19.07
C SER A 54 -4.17 -17.35 20.13
N GLU A 55 -4.76 -18.53 19.95
CA GLU A 55 -5.63 -19.15 20.96
C GLU A 55 -4.99 -19.10 22.36
N LYS A 56 -3.70 -19.45 22.46
CA LYS A 56 -2.95 -19.42 23.73
C LYS A 56 -2.95 -18.06 24.40
N PHE A 57 -2.76 -17.01 23.61
CA PHE A 57 -2.72 -15.64 24.12
C PHE A 57 -4.08 -15.22 24.64
N ILE A 58 -5.14 -15.37 23.84
CA ILE A 58 -6.49 -14.96 24.23
C ILE A 58 -6.97 -15.77 25.44
N ALA A 59 -6.75 -17.08 25.44
CA ALA A 59 -7.12 -17.96 26.55
C ALA A 59 -6.33 -17.63 27.83
N ALA A 60 -5.03 -17.32 27.74
CA ALA A 60 -4.23 -16.90 28.88
C ALA A 60 -4.72 -15.57 29.48
N VAL A 61 -5.09 -14.60 28.64
CA VAL A 61 -5.68 -13.33 29.10
C VAL A 61 -7.04 -13.56 29.75
N ALA A 62 -7.93 -14.33 29.10
CA ALA A 62 -9.25 -14.65 29.63
C ALA A 62 -9.19 -15.39 30.97
N GLY A 63 -8.21 -16.28 31.14
CA GLY A 63 -7.95 -17.02 32.38
C GLY A 63 -7.15 -16.24 33.42
N GLY A 64 -6.81 -14.97 33.18
CA GLY A 64 -6.07 -14.13 34.14
C GLY A 64 -4.66 -14.64 34.46
N LYS A 65 -3.99 -15.31 33.50
CA LYS A 65 -2.62 -15.83 33.65
C LYS A 65 -1.60 -14.71 33.44
N TRP A 66 -0.35 -14.92 33.88
CA TRP A 66 0.73 -13.97 33.58
C TRP A 66 1.09 -14.04 32.09
N VAL A 67 1.05 -12.90 31.40
CA VAL A 67 1.49 -12.78 30.01
C VAL A 67 2.70 -11.86 29.98
N VAL A 68 3.89 -12.43 29.78
CA VAL A 68 5.17 -11.75 30.00
C VAL A 68 6.04 -11.78 28.75
N SER A 69 6.94 -10.80 28.65
CA SER A 69 7.92 -10.73 27.57
C SER A 69 9.07 -11.75 27.75
N PRO A 70 9.83 -12.09 26.69
CA PRO A 70 10.95 -13.03 26.79
C PRO A 70 12.05 -12.57 27.75
N GLU A 71 12.23 -11.26 27.87
CA GLU A 71 13.23 -10.62 28.74
C GLU A 71 13.01 -11.02 30.21
N TYR A 72 11.77 -11.37 30.59
CA TYR A 72 11.45 -11.90 31.91
C TYR A 72 12.33 -13.09 32.32
N VAL A 73 12.47 -14.06 31.42
CA VAL A 73 13.28 -15.26 31.66
C VAL A 73 14.76 -14.91 31.55
N GLU A 74 15.15 -14.12 30.55
CA GLU A 74 16.54 -13.77 30.29
C GLU A 74 17.17 -13.01 31.47
N ASP A 75 16.45 -12.05 32.04
CA ASP A 75 16.93 -11.26 33.18
C ASP A 75 16.84 -12.02 34.49
N SER A 76 15.82 -12.87 34.68
CA SER A 76 15.75 -13.76 35.85
C SER A 76 16.94 -14.73 35.88
N VAL A 77 17.37 -15.24 34.73
CA VAL A 77 18.58 -16.10 34.64
C VAL A 77 19.83 -15.32 35.06
N LYS A 78 19.98 -14.07 34.63
CA LYS A 78 21.12 -13.22 35.04
C LYS A 78 21.16 -13.00 36.54
N GLN A 79 19.99 -12.83 37.16
CA GLN A 79 19.85 -12.59 38.61
C GLN A 79 19.80 -13.88 39.44
N LYS A 80 19.82 -15.05 38.80
CA LYS A 80 19.75 -16.39 39.42
C LYS A 80 18.50 -16.63 40.27
N ASP A 81 17.47 -15.81 40.12
CA ASP A 81 16.18 -15.95 40.78
C ASP A 81 15.09 -15.34 39.89
N TRP A 82 13.85 -15.76 40.11
CA TRP A 82 12.72 -15.24 39.38
C TRP A 82 12.41 -13.80 39.78
N LEU A 83 12.46 -12.90 38.80
CA LEU A 83 12.14 -11.50 39.00
C LEU A 83 10.62 -11.26 39.15
N PRO A 84 10.21 -10.09 39.67
CA PRO A 84 8.79 -9.71 39.70
C PRO A 84 8.22 -9.59 38.29
N GLU A 85 7.14 -10.32 38.01
CA GLU A 85 6.54 -10.44 36.68
C GLU A 85 5.94 -9.11 36.18
N GLY A 86 5.54 -8.23 37.09
CA GLY A 86 4.83 -6.99 36.78
C GLY A 86 5.58 -6.03 35.86
N PHE A 87 6.92 -6.00 35.91
CA PHE A 87 7.74 -5.15 35.03
C PHE A 87 7.83 -5.68 33.59
N TYR A 88 7.53 -6.96 33.40
CA TYR A 88 7.65 -7.68 32.14
C TYR A 88 6.29 -8.06 31.57
N GLU A 89 5.20 -7.72 32.25
CA GLU A 89 3.84 -7.97 31.81
C GLU A 89 3.54 -7.16 30.55
N VAL A 90 3.02 -7.83 29.52
CA VAL A 90 2.74 -7.20 28.23
C VAL A 90 1.69 -6.11 28.40
N ASN A 91 2.02 -4.89 27.94
CA ASN A 91 1.12 -3.75 28.00
C ASN A 91 0.30 -3.63 26.71
N LEU A 92 -1.01 -3.85 26.81
CA LEU A 92 -1.95 -3.75 25.69
C LEU A 92 -2.30 -2.31 25.28
N THR A 93 -1.99 -1.29 26.09
CA THR A 93 -2.44 0.10 25.86
C THR A 93 -1.30 1.06 25.47
N ALA A 94 -0.12 0.55 25.10
CA ALA A 94 1.11 1.33 24.93
C ALA A 94 1.06 2.50 23.90
N HIS A 95 0.05 2.56 23.02
CA HIS A 95 -0.10 3.61 22.01
C HIS A 95 -1.20 4.65 22.27
N ARG A 96 -1.94 4.57 23.40
CA ARG A 96 -2.97 5.57 23.76
C ARG A 96 -3.00 5.84 25.27
N SER A 97 -3.38 7.06 25.62
CA SER A 97 -3.46 7.64 26.97
C SER A 97 -4.08 6.74 28.06
N LEU A 98 -3.47 6.76 29.27
CA LEU A 98 -4.00 6.57 30.63
C LEU A 98 -5.08 5.49 30.95
N GLY A 99 -5.35 4.52 30.08
CA GLY A 99 -6.28 3.41 30.35
C GLY A 99 -5.66 2.23 31.15
N PRO A 100 -6.44 1.52 31.99
CA PRO A 100 -5.94 0.36 32.74
C PRO A 100 -5.68 -0.86 31.83
N ASN A 101 -4.50 -1.48 31.93
CA ASN A 101 -4.14 -2.68 31.15
C ASN A 101 -5.16 -3.81 31.40
N PRO A 102 -5.89 -4.30 30.38
CA PRO A 102 -6.91 -5.33 30.54
C PRO A 102 -6.38 -6.67 31.07
N VAL A 103 -5.15 -7.07 30.70
CA VAL A 103 -4.52 -8.29 31.24
C VAL A 103 -4.35 -8.16 32.74
N GLN A 104 -3.82 -7.01 33.16
CA GLN A 104 -3.60 -6.70 34.56
C GLN A 104 -4.93 -6.58 35.32
N LYS A 105 -5.98 -6.05 34.67
CA LYS A 105 -7.34 -5.94 35.23
C LYS A 105 -7.89 -7.32 35.61
N TRP A 106 -7.95 -8.25 34.66
CA TRP A 106 -8.49 -9.60 34.91
C TRP A 106 -7.67 -10.33 35.95
N ARG A 107 -6.34 -10.31 35.82
CA ARG A 107 -5.45 -10.98 36.76
C ARG A 107 -5.58 -10.42 38.18
N LYS A 108 -5.71 -9.09 38.36
CA LYS A 108 -5.96 -8.47 39.67
C LYS A 108 -7.32 -8.89 40.25
N MET A 109 -8.37 -8.99 39.44
CA MET A 109 -9.68 -9.47 39.89
C MET A 109 -9.63 -10.93 40.33
N VAL A 110 -8.90 -11.77 39.58
CA VAL A 110 -8.66 -13.18 39.95
C VAL A 110 -7.84 -13.31 41.21
N ALA A 111 -6.76 -12.54 41.35
CA ALA A 111 -5.93 -12.55 42.55
C ALA A 111 -6.67 -12.05 43.81
N ARG A 112 -7.66 -11.15 43.65
CA ARG A 112 -8.51 -10.64 44.73
C ARG A 112 -9.70 -11.55 45.05
N GLY A 113 -9.88 -12.66 44.33
CA GLY A 113 -11.04 -13.54 44.46
C GLY A 113 -12.37 -12.90 44.04
N GLN A 114 -12.32 -11.77 43.32
CA GLN A 114 -13.53 -11.08 42.85
C GLN A 114 -14.15 -11.77 41.64
N ARG A 115 -13.32 -12.44 40.82
CA ARG A 115 -13.75 -13.32 39.74
C ARG A 115 -12.81 -14.50 39.58
N SER A 116 -13.25 -15.63 39.04
CA SER A 116 -12.40 -16.78 38.72
C SER A 116 -11.89 -16.79 37.26
N GLY A 117 -12.46 -15.94 36.39
CA GLY A 117 -12.08 -15.77 34.99
C GLY A 117 -12.86 -14.64 34.32
N ALA A 118 -12.49 -14.28 33.09
CA ALA A 118 -13.12 -13.17 32.38
C ALA A 118 -14.61 -13.40 32.09
N PHE A 119 -15.03 -14.65 31.89
CA PHE A 119 -16.38 -15.07 31.49
C PHE A 119 -17.11 -15.83 32.60
N GLU A 120 -16.71 -15.66 33.85
CA GLU A 120 -17.38 -16.30 34.97
C GLU A 120 -18.88 -15.95 35.01
N GLY A 121 -19.72 -16.98 35.18
CA GLY A 121 -21.17 -16.87 35.17
C GLY A 121 -21.80 -16.87 33.77
N TRP A 122 -21.00 -16.96 32.71
CA TRP A 122 -21.53 -17.12 31.36
C TRP A 122 -21.90 -18.58 31.10
N VAL A 123 -23.15 -18.83 30.75
CA VAL A 123 -23.64 -20.07 30.14
C VAL A 123 -23.80 -19.81 28.64
N VAL A 124 -22.96 -20.43 27.81
CA VAL A 124 -22.83 -20.11 26.39
C VAL A 124 -23.27 -21.29 25.53
N LEU A 125 -24.24 -21.07 24.64
CA LEU A 125 -24.57 -22.01 23.58
C LEU A 125 -23.73 -21.72 22.33
N LEU A 126 -22.92 -22.68 21.89
CA LEU A 126 -21.97 -22.56 20.80
C LEU A 126 -22.47 -23.32 19.57
N ILE A 127 -22.90 -22.59 18.53
CA ILE A 127 -23.48 -23.14 17.30
C ILE A 127 -22.59 -22.72 16.11
N LEU A 128 -21.55 -23.50 15.86
CA LEU A 128 -20.59 -23.25 14.79
C LEU A 128 -20.45 -24.50 13.90
N ASP A 129 -20.47 -24.29 12.58
CA ASP A 129 -20.38 -25.38 11.59
C ASP A 129 -18.97 -25.99 11.47
N ASN A 130 -17.95 -25.32 12.02
CA ASN A 130 -16.54 -25.72 11.86
C ASN A 130 -15.97 -26.29 13.17
N PRO A 131 -15.58 -27.58 13.20
CA PRO A 131 -15.14 -28.25 14.43
C PRO A 131 -13.83 -27.68 15.01
N VAL A 132 -12.95 -27.14 14.17
CA VAL A 132 -11.70 -26.51 14.61
C VAL A 132 -12.01 -25.20 15.34
N GLN A 133 -12.91 -24.39 14.78
CA GLN A 133 -13.34 -23.13 15.37
C GLN A 133 -14.12 -23.36 16.66
N THR A 134 -15.04 -24.33 16.68
CA THR A 134 -15.73 -24.79 17.89
C THR A 134 -14.74 -25.17 18.98
N GLY A 135 -13.68 -25.91 18.63
CA GLY A 135 -12.61 -26.26 19.56
C GLY A 135 -11.86 -25.05 20.13
N ILE A 136 -11.49 -24.08 19.29
CA ILE A 136 -10.78 -22.86 19.71
C ILE A 136 -11.64 -22.04 20.68
N PHE A 137 -12.90 -21.75 20.30
CA PHE A 137 -13.80 -20.96 21.14
C PHE A 137 -14.14 -21.66 22.45
N THR A 138 -14.37 -22.98 22.40
CA THR A 138 -14.60 -23.77 23.62
C THR A 138 -13.42 -23.63 24.57
N ARG A 139 -12.18 -23.71 24.09
CA ARG A 139 -10.98 -23.56 24.94
C ARG A 139 -10.83 -22.15 25.50
N ILE A 140 -11.08 -21.11 24.70
CA ILE A 140 -11.00 -19.71 25.16
C ILE A 140 -12.07 -19.43 26.23
N LEU A 141 -13.32 -19.83 25.97
CA LEU A 141 -14.45 -19.62 26.88
C LEU A 141 -14.25 -20.38 28.19
N LYS A 142 -13.85 -21.65 28.13
CA LYS A 142 -13.52 -22.45 29.32
C LYS A 142 -12.33 -21.89 30.09
N ALA A 143 -11.29 -21.40 29.41
CA ALA A 143 -10.15 -20.75 30.07
C ALA A 143 -10.60 -19.52 30.87
N GLY A 144 -11.57 -18.77 30.37
CA GLY A 144 -12.23 -17.67 31.07
C GLY A 144 -13.34 -18.08 32.05
N ARG A 145 -13.52 -19.38 32.33
CA ARG A 145 -14.52 -19.95 33.26
C ARG A 145 -15.99 -19.82 32.83
N ALA A 146 -16.27 -19.78 31.52
CA ALA A 146 -17.63 -19.96 31.01
C ALA A 146 -18.05 -21.43 31.01
N GLU A 147 -19.34 -21.68 31.21
CA GLU A 147 -20.00 -22.95 30.91
C GLU A 147 -20.38 -22.95 29.42
N VAL A 148 -19.95 -23.98 28.67
CA VAL A 148 -20.11 -24.02 27.21
C VAL A 148 -20.88 -25.28 26.81
N HIS A 149 -21.98 -25.09 26.11
CA HIS A 149 -22.85 -26.13 25.58
C HIS A 149 -22.85 -26.09 24.05
N THR A 150 -22.86 -27.25 23.40
CA THR A 150 -22.93 -27.36 21.93
C THR A 150 -24.31 -27.82 21.44
N GLU A 151 -25.21 -28.18 22.36
CA GLU A 151 -26.56 -28.67 22.07
C GLU A 151 -27.58 -27.94 22.96
N ALA A 152 -28.74 -27.61 22.40
CA ALA A 152 -29.83 -26.99 23.14
C ALA A 152 -30.63 -28.07 23.90
N LEU A 153 -30.19 -28.41 25.11
CA LEU A 153 -30.95 -29.26 26.03
C LEU A 153 -32.10 -28.45 26.64
N GLY A 154 -33.32 -28.98 26.57
CA GLY A 154 -34.59 -28.27 26.84
C GLY A 154 -34.86 -27.77 28.27
N SER A 155 -33.84 -27.61 29.12
CA SER A 155 -33.98 -27.15 30.50
C SER A 155 -32.92 -26.14 30.95
N ILE A 156 -31.99 -25.73 30.08
CA ILE A 156 -30.90 -24.82 30.43
C ILE A 156 -31.23 -23.41 29.90
N THR A 157 -31.24 -22.42 30.79
CA THR A 157 -31.26 -20.99 30.41
C THR A 157 -29.84 -20.58 30.04
N PHE A 158 -29.64 -20.14 28.81
CA PHE A 158 -28.34 -19.64 28.38
C PHE A 158 -28.17 -18.19 28.87
N THR A 159 -26.98 -17.64 28.73
CA THR A 159 -26.74 -16.19 28.94
C THR A 159 -26.34 -15.53 27.63
N HIS A 160 -25.73 -16.31 26.75
CA HIS A 160 -25.18 -15.87 25.49
C HIS A 160 -25.27 -17.01 24.47
N VAL A 161 -25.53 -16.65 23.21
CA VAL A 161 -25.49 -17.57 22.08
C VAL A 161 -24.42 -17.08 21.10
N LEU A 162 -23.48 -17.95 20.74
CA LEU A 162 -22.46 -17.69 19.72
C LEU A 162 -22.78 -18.53 18.49
N ALA A 163 -23.33 -17.89 17.45
CA ALA A 163 -23.78 -18.54 16.22
C ALA A 163 -23.21 -17.87 14.97
N LYS A 164 -23.04 -18.63 13.88
CA LYS A 164 -22.58 -18.14 12.57
C LYS A 164 -23.62 -17.27 11.86
N TYR A 165 -24.90 -17.57 12.04
CA TYR A 165 -26.03 -16.80 11.51
C TYR A 165 -27.11 -16.65 12.59
N VAL A 166 -27.70 -15.47 12.70
CA VAL A 166 -28.83 -15.22 13.60
C VAL A 166 -30.11 -15.60 12.86
N THR A 167 -30.75 -16.71 13.23
CA THR A 167 -32.08 -17.07 12.67
C THR A 167 -33.20 -16.36 13.44
N SER A 168 -34.37 -16.23 12.81
CA SER A 168 -35.58 -15.67 13.43
C SER A 168 -36.03 -16.43 14.68
N ASP A 169 -35.77 -17.73 14.75
CA ASP A 169 -36.10 -18.57 15.91
C ASP A 169 -35.18 -18.29 17.11
N MET A 170 -33.93 -17.88 16.86
CA MET A 170 -32.97 -17.51 17.92
C MET A 170 -33.33 -16.19 18.61
N LYS A 171 -34.17 -15.34 18.00
CA LYS A 171 -34.68 -14.11 18.64
C LYS A 171 -35.74 -14.39 19.72
N ARG A 172 -36.32 -15.60 19.77
CA ARG A 172 -37.30 -16.00 20.79
C ARG A 172 -36.66 -16.41 22.13
N LEU A 173 -35.34 -16.60 22.16
CA LEU A 173 -34.58 -16.97 23.37
C LEU A 173 -34.23 -15.77 24.27
N GLY A 174 -34.64 -14.54 23.95
CA GLY A 174 -34.56 -13.39 24.86
C GLY A 174 -33.15 -12.95 25.29
N GLU A 175 -32.07 -13.44 24.66
CA GLU A 175 -30.72 -13.32 25.19
C GLU A 175 -29.71 -12.81 24.14
N THR A 176 -28.75 -12.01 24.61
CA THR A 176 -27.76 -11.30 23.78
C THR A 176 -26.94 -12.24 22.91
N CYS A 177 -27.13 -12.16 21.59
CA CYS A 177 -26.30 -12.87 20.62
C CYS A 177 -24.89 -12.24 20.62
N LEU A 178 -23.89 -13.02 21.04
CA LEU A 178 -22.52 -12.54 21.21
C LEU A 178 -21.78 -12.65 19.88
N THR A 179 -21.34 -11.52 19.33
CA THR A 179 -20.39 -11.47 18.23
C THR A 179 -18.95 -11.59 18.76
N PHE A 180 -17.99 -12.01 17.92
CA PHE A 180 -16.56 -12.04 18.28
C PHE A 180 -16.06 -10.67 18.78
N SER A 181 -16.57 -9.59 18.19
CA SER A 181 -16.31 -8.21 18.62
C SER A 181 -16.79 -7.95 20.05
N GLY A 182 -17.87 -8.58 20.51
CA GLY A 182 -18.33 -8.53 21.89
C GLY A 182 -17.38 -9.22 22.88
N LEU A 183 -16.80 -10.37 22.50
CA LEU A 183 -15.80 -11.07 23.32
C LEU A 183 -14.51 -10.26 23.46
N ALA A 184 -14.03 -9.66 22.36
CA ALA A 184 -12.89 -8.77 22.37
C ALA A 184 -13.16 -7.48 23.17
N TYR A 185 -14.34 -6.88 22.99
CA TYR A 185 -14.76 -5.71 23.77
C TYR A 185 -14.77 -6.01 25.26
N HIS A 186 -15.29 -7.17 25.66
CA HIS A 186 -15.28 -7.57 27.06
C HIS A 186 -13.86 -7.71 27.58
N LEU A 187 -13.01 -8.50 26.91
CA LEU A 187 -11.64 -8.76 27.36
C LEU A 187 -10.76 -7.50 27.40
N PHE A 188 -10.93 -6.58 26.44
CA PHE A 188 -9.98 -5.50 26.21
C PHE A 188 -10.55 -4.09 26.42
N GLY A 189 -11.86 -3.95 26.62
CA GLY A 189 -12.53 -2.66 26.85
C GLY A 189 -12.66 -1.77 25.60
N MET A 190 -12.44 -2.31 24.40
CA MET A 190 -12.55 -1.57 23.13
C MET A 190 -13.13 -2.47 22.03
N ALA A 191 -13.86 -1.87 21.07
CA ALA A 191 -14.24 -2.55 19.85
C ALA A 191 -12.97 -2.73 19.00
N CYS A 192 -12.36 -3.91 19.10
CA CYS A 192 -11.00 -4.12 18.63
C CYS A 192 -10.99 -4.55 17.17
N SER A 193 -11.02 -3.57 16.25
CA SER A 193 -10.81 -3.79 14.82
C SER A 193 -9.46 -4.46 14.52
N GLU A 194 -8.46 -4.26 15.39
CA GLU A 194 -7.11 -4.85 15.29
C GLU A 194 -7.05 -6.34 15.67
N LEU A 195 -7.97 -6.85 16.51
CA LEU A 195 -8.08 -8.28 16.79
C LEU A 195 -8.88 -9.05 15.73
N SER A 196 -9.78 -8.37 15.01
CA SER A 196 -10.40 -8.91 13.79
C SER A 196 -9.43 -9.08 12.62
N LEU A 197 -8.22 -8.49 12.67
CA LEU A 197 -7.14 -8.73 11.70
C LEU A 197 -6.38 -10.05 11.96
N LEU A 198 -6.65 -10.70 13.09
CA LEU A 198 -5.65 -11.51 13.78
C LEU A 198 -6.17 -12.95 14.04
N ILE A 199 -7.51 -13.16 13.96
CA ILE A 199 -8.13 -14.44 13.62
C ILE A 199 -8.93 -14.18 12.34
N GLY A 200 -8.54 -14.79 11.22
CA GLY A 200 -9.13 -14.56 9.91
C GLY A 200 -10.66 -14.80 9.85
N PRO A 201 -11.33 -14.40 8.76
CA PRO A 201 -12.79 -14.43 8.66
C PRO A 201 -13.33 -15.84 8.90
N LEU A 202 -13.96 -16.01 10.06
CA LEU A 202 -14.93 -17.04 10.37
C LEU A 202 -16.19 -16.74 9.56
N ILE A 203 -16.33 -17.23 8.33
CA ILE A 203 -17.61 -17.48 7.61
C ILE A 203 -17.21 -18.06 6.24
N GLU A 204 -17.55 -19.32 5.99
CA GLU A 204 -18.16 -19.79 4.73
C GLU A 204 -18.45 -21.30 4.83
N ALA A 205 -19.74 -21.64 4.83
CA ALA A 205 -20.28 -22.91 4.36
C ALA A 205 -21.80 -22.71 4.19
N SER A 206 -22.21 -22.76 2.93
CA SER A 206 -23.46 -23.22 2.30
C SER A 206 -24.74 -23.44 3.13
N PRO A 207 -25.89 -23.25 2.47
CA PRO A 207 -26.93 -24.28 2.49
C PRO A 207 -27.32 -24.73 1.07
N VAL A 208 -27.52 -26.05 0.94
CA VAL A 208 -28.17 -26.71 -0.20
C VAL A 208 -29.56 -27.16 0.24
N GLU A 209 -30.51 -26.91 -0.67
CA GLU A 209 -31.81 -27.55 -0.93
C GLU A 209 -33.02 -27.38 0.02
N ASN A 210 -34.05 -26.76 -0.57
CA ASN A 210 -35.47 -26.80 -0.20
C ASN A 210 -36.06 -28.22 -0.37
N PRO A 211 -37.27 -28.45 0.16
CA PRO A 211 -38.37 -28.62 -0.79
C PRO A 211 -39.65 -27.84 -0.46
N SER A 212 -40.18 -27.21 -1.51
CA SER A 212 -41.59 -26.89 -1.85
C SER A 212 -42.71 -27.10 -0.83
N ILE A 213 -43.58 -26.07 -0.69
CA ILE A 213 -45.06 -26.16 -0.75
C ILE A 213 -45.61 -24.81 -1.27
N HIS A 214 -46.65 -24.91 -2.10
CA HIS A 214 -47.35 -23.90 -2.91
C HIS A 214 -48.28 -22.93 -2.11
N PRO A 215 -48.82 -21.87 -2.78
CA PRO A 215 -49.35 -20.65 -2.16
C PRO A 215 -50.85 -20.71 -1.84
N THR A 216 -51.31 -19.85 -0.93
CA THR A 216 -52.73 -19.49 -0.80
C THR A 216 -52.91 -18.01 -0.47
N GLU A 217 -53.81 -17.41 -1.24
CA GLU A 217 -54.38 -16.07 -1.13
C GLU A 217 -55.11 -15.86 0.20
N THR A 218 -55.13 -14.63 0.73
CA THR A 218 -56.38 -13.99 1.20
C THR A 218 -56.21 -12.50 1.54
N GLN A 219 -56.92 -11.71 0.74
CA GLN A 219 -57.64 -10.45 0.99
C GLN A 219 -57.56 -9.74 2.36
N GLY A 220 -57.40 -8.41 2.28
CA GLY A 220 -58.42 -7.47 2.77
C GLY A 220 -58.23 -6.83 4.14
N GLY A 221 -57.95 -5.51 4.17
CA GLY A 221 -58.12 -4.68 5.37
C GLY A 221 -57.58 -3.24 5.19
N GLN A 222 -58.48 -2.30 4.93
CA GLN A 222 -58.25 -0.86 4.77
C GLN A 222 -58.28 -0.08 6.12
N VAL A 223 -57.31 0.85 6.30
CA VAL A 223 -57.44 2.30 6.70
C VAL A 223 -57.90 2.60 8.17
N PRO A 224 -57.31 3.56 8.93
CA PRO A 224 -57.13 4.95 8.50
C PRO A 224 -55.83 5.72 8.81
N VAL A 225 -55.73 6.76 7.99
CA VAL A 225 -54.82 7.90 7.91
C VAL A 225 -54.94 8.81 9.15
N MET A 226 -53.81 9.33 9.61
CA MET A 226 -53.70 10.68 10.14
C MET A 226 -52.48 11.34 9.50
N GLU A 227 -52.75 12.48 8.87
CA GLU A 227 -51.83 13.38 8.18
C GLU A 227 -50.88 14.09 9.17
N ASP A 228 -49.64 14.33 8.75
CA ASP A 228 -49.03 15.67 8.91
C ASP A 228 -47.82 15.84 7.97
N ASP A 229 -48.05 16.69 6.96
CA ASP A 229 -47.16 17.68 6.35
C ASP A 229 -45.75 17.32 5.86
N THR A 230 -45.73 16.96 4.57
CA THR A 230 -44.61 17.09 3.65
C THR A 230 -44.28 18.55 3.31
N VAL A 231 -43.01 18.95 3.48
CA VAL A 231 -42.37 19.96 2.61
C VAL A 231 -41.30 19.26 1.77
N ALA A 232 -41.61 19.10 0.49
CA ALA A 232 -40.74 18.53 -0.53
C ALA A 232 -40.25 19.65 -1.46
N LEU A 233 -38.94 19.66 -1.77
CA LEU A 233 -38.29 20.24 -2.95
C LEU A 233 -36.80 19.79 -2.95
N PRO A 234 -36.13 19.66 -4.11
CA PRO A 234 -36.25 18.51 -5.00
C PRO A 234 -34.97 17.66 -5.09
N LYS A 235 -35.13 16.33 -5.04
CA LYS A 235 -34.12 15.31 -5.40
C LYS A 235 -33.80 15.30 -6.91
N ARG A 236 -33.19 16.35 -7.46
CA ARG A 236 -32.83 16.37 -8.90
C ARG A 236 -31.38 16.69 -9.25
N VAL A 237 -30.45 16.57 -8.30
CA VAL A 237 -29.00 16.68 -8.60
C VAL A 237 -28.19 15.42 -8.18
N PHE A 238 -28.82 14.45 -7.49
CA PHE A 238 -28.12 13.24 -7.02
C PHE A 238 -28.36 11.96 -7.85
N ASP A 239 -29.25 12.00 -8.85
CA ASP A 239 -29.54 10.86 -9.74
C ASP A 239 -28.76 10.91 -11.07
N LYS A 240 -27.68 11.69 -11.14
CA LYS A 240 -26.77 11.74 -12.30
C LYS A 240 -25.31 11.51 -11.91
N VAL A 241 -25.06 10.60 -10.99
CA VAL A 241 -23.78 9.86 -11.00
C VAL A 241 -23.99 8.74 -12.03
N PRO A 242 -23.32 8.77 -13.20
CA PRO A 242 -23.37 7.61 -14.07
C PRO A 242 -22.75 6.44 -13.29
N GLU A 243 -23.53 5.39 -13.06
CA GLU A 243 -22.95 4.08 -12.87
C GLU A 243 -22.01 3.88 -14.06
N ARG A 244 -20.70 3.77 -13.78
CA ARG A 244 -19.72 3.34 -14.79
C ARG A 244 -20.16 1.96 -15.25
N LYS A 245 -20.95 1.93 -16.33
CA LYS A 245 -20.90 0.81 -17.27
C LYS A 245 -19.47 0.81 -17.76
N VAL A 246 -18.68 -0.14 -17.24
CA VAL A 246 -17.48 -0.59 -17.91
C VAL A 246 -17.94 -0.92 -19.33
N GLU A 247 -17.43 -0.20 -20.32
CA GLU A 247 -17.62 -0.59 -21.71
C GLU A 247 -17.14 -2.03 -21.80
N MET A 248 -18.09 -2.92 -22.07
CA MET A 248 -17.80 -4.28 -22.43
C MET A 248 -16.96 -4.20 -23.69
N VAL A 249 -15.70 -4.63 -23.59
CA VAL A 249 -15.07 -5.23 -24.76
C VAL A 249 -15.81 -6.54 -24.94
N ASP A 250 -16.64 -6.59 -25.98
CA ASP A 250 -17.28 -7.82 -26.41
C ASP A 250 -16.18 -8.74 -26.92
N LEU A 251 -15.68 -9.62 -26.05
CA LEU A 251 -14.59 -10.56 -26.36
C LEU A 251 -15.08 -11.74 -27.23
N THR A 252 -16.22 -11.59 -27.90
CA THR A 252 -16.75 -12.53 -28.90
C THR A 252 -16.33 -12.21 -30.33
N GLU A 253 -15.59 -11.12 -30.59
CA GLU A 253 -15.06 -10.79 -31.93
C GLU A 253 -13.52 -10.97 -32.05
N LEU A 254 -12.98 -12.00 -31.41
CA LEU A 254 -11.67 -12.54 -31.80
C LEU A 254 -11.87 -14.00 -32.25
N GLU A 255 -12.69 -14.17 -33.28
CA GLU A 255 -12.69 -15.37 -34.11
C GLU A 255 -11.59 -15.21 -35.19
N ASP A 256 -10.68 -16.19 -35.18
CA ASP A 256 -10.19 -16.92 -36.37
C ASP A 256 -9.20 -16.33 -37.39
N ASP A 257 -8.61 -15.14 -37.22
CA ASP A 257 -7.73 -14.57 -38.28
C ASP A 257 -6.24 -14.31 -37.91
N GLU A 258 -5.53 -15.22 -37.21
CA GLU A 258 -4.04 -15.21 -37.17
C GLU A 258 -3.39 -16.61 -37.09
N PHE A 259 -3.93 -17.60 -37.81
CA PHE A 259 -3.30 -18.93 -37.96
C PHE A 259 -3.33 -19.45 -39.42
N SER A 260 -3.05 -18.61 -40.42
CA SER A 260 -2.93 -19.07 -41.83
C SER A 260 -1.55 -18.97 -42.47
N ASP A 261 -0.56 -18.30 -41.87
CA ASP A 261 0.69 -18.02 -42.58
C ASP A 261 1.90 -18.68 -41.90
N MET A 262 2.00 -20.01 -42.01
CA MET A 262 3.27 -20.76 -42.00
C MET A 262 3.05 -22.19 -42.54
N ASP A 263 2.47 -22.29 -43.73
CA ASP A 263 2.72 -23.42 -44.63
C ASP A 263 3.87 -23.00 -45.57
N ASP A 264 5.11 -23.09 -45.10
CA ASP A 264 6.26 -23.12 -46.00
C ASP A 264 7.11 -24.36 -45.72
N VAL A 265 7.10 -25.19 -46.76
CA VAL A 265 7.78 -26.47 -46.97
C VAL A 265 9.25 -26.42 -46.52
N ILE A 266 9.60 -27.24 -45.54
CA ILE A 266 10.97 -27.71 -45.34
C ILE A 266 11.03 -29.16 -45.82
N GLU A 267 11.45 -29.36 -47.07
CA GLU A 267 11.98 -30.64 -47.54
C GLU A 267 13.29 -30.90 -46.80
N LEU A 268 13.29 -31.88 -45.89
CA LEU A 268 14.52 -32.45 -45.35
C LEU A 268 14.75 -33.80 -46.04
N THR A 269 15.82 -33.81 -46.83
CA THR A 269 16.45 -34.96 -47.45
C THR A 269 16.85 -36.01 -46.41
N ASP A 270 16.55 -37.27 -46.74
CA ASP A 270 17.04 -38.47 -46.06
C ASP A 270 18.57 -38.46 -45.88
N ASP A 271 19.04 -38.71 -44.66
CA ASP A 271 20.01 -39.80 -44.39
C ASP A 271 20.18 -40.02 -42.86
N PRO A 272 20.53 -41.25 -42.44
CA PRO A 272 20.26 -41.75 -41.09
C PRO A 272 21.46 -41.66 -40.15
N GLU A 273 21.24 -41.24 -38.91
CA GLU A 273 22.13 -41.61 -37.79
C GLU A 273 21.27 -42.23 -36.67
N GLU A 274 21.45 -43.55 -36.55
CA GLU A 274 20.94 -44.42 -35.49
C GLU A 274 21.46 -43.99 -34.10
N ASP A 275 20.76 -44.44 -33.05
CA ASP A 275 21.07 -44.33 -31.61
C ASP A 275 20.31 -43.28 -30.74
N ASN A 276 19.06 -42.92 -31.06
CA ASN A 276 18.17 -42.28 -30.07
C ASN A 276 16.68 -42.70 -30.07
N GLU A 277 16.25 -43.66 -30.89
CA GLU A 277 14.83 -44.06 -31.01
C GLU A 277 14.23 -44.75 -29.76
N ASP A 278 15.06 -45.36 -28.90
CA ASP A 278 14.56 -46.13 -27.75
C ASP A 278 14.12 -45.27 -26.54
N LYS A 279 14.55 -43.99 -26.44
CA LYS A 279 14.12 -43.10 -25.35
C LYS A 279 12.86 -42.30 -25.69
N PHE A 280 12.71 -41.89 -26.95
CA PHE A 280 11.56 -41.10 -27.41
C PHE A 280 10.29 -41.94 -27.53
N SER A 281 10.40 -43.21 -27.97
CA SER A 281 9.28 -44.15 -28.04
C SER A 281 8.66 -44.45 -26.66
N SER A 282 9.47 -44.52 -25.59
CA SER A 282 8.95 -44.74 -24.23
C SER A 282 8.13 -43.56 -23.69
N LEU A 283 8.50 -42.32 -24.06
CA LEU A 283 7.77 -41.11 -23.68
C LEU A 283 6.52 -40.91 -24.52
N GLU A 284 6.57 -41.23 -25.82
CA GLU A 284 5.41 -41.18 -26.73
C GLU A 284 4.36 -42.25 -26.40
N ILE A 285 4.77 -43.48 -26.06
CA ILE A 285 3.84 -44.53 -25.63
C ILE A 285 3.17 -44.16 -24.30
N LYS A 286 3.94 -43.60 -23.36
CA LYS A 286 3.37 -43.03 -22.13
C LYS A 286 2.43 -41.87 -22.43
N LEU A 287 2.75 -41.01 -23.41
CA LEU A 287 1.91 -39.92 -23.89
C LEU A 287 0.55 -40.40 -24.43
N GLN A 288 0.53 -41.46 -25.23
CA GLN A 288 -0.68 -42.04 -25.78
C GLN A 288 -1.57 -42.61 -24.66
N ASP A 289 -0.98 -43.29 -23.68
CA ASP A 289 -1.70 -43.75 -22.48
C ASP A 289 -2.25 -42.56 -21.66
N TYR A 290 -1.49 -41.45 -21.56
CA TYR A 290 -1.94 -40.23 -20.89
C TYR A 290 -3.06 -39.49 -21.61
N ILE A 291 -2.99 -39.36 -22.94
CA ILE A 291 -4.04 -38.71 -23.75
C ILE A 291 -5.36 -39.48 -23.60
N SER A 292 -5.28 -40.81 -23.54
CA SER A 292 -6.42 -41.70 -23.32
C SER A 292 -7.07 -41.50 -21.95
N GLU A 293 -6.26 -41.38 -20.87
CA GLU A 293 -6.77 -41.07 -19.53
C GLU A 293 -7.33 -39.64 -19.43
N ILE A 294 -6.75 -38.69 -20.16
CA ILE A 294 -7.15 -37.28 -20.19
C ILE A 294 -8.52 -37.07 -20.87
N GLU A 295 -8.84 -37.81 -21.93
CA GLU A 295 -10.18 -37.78 -22.55
C GLU A 295 -11.26 -38.33 -21.60
N VAL A 296 -10.91 -39.33 -20.78
CA VAL A 296 -11.79 -39.85 -19.71
C VAL A 296 -12.02 -38.83 -18.60
N ILE A 297 -11.05 -37.95 -18.37
CA ILE A 297 -11.06 -36.92 -17.34
C ILE A 297 -11.95 -35.71 -17.71
N LYS A 298 -12.11 -35.41 -19.02
CA LYS A 298 -12.94 -34.28 -19.53
C LYS A 298 -14.40 -34.30 -19.02
N ASN A 299 -14.92 -35.48 -18.67
CA ASN A 299 -16.32 -35.68 -18.28
C ASN A 299 -16.57 -35.79 -16.76
N ARG A 300 -15.56 -35.61 -15.90
CA ARG A 300 -15.73 -35.75 -14.44
C ARG A 300 -16.04 -34.41 -13.76
N LYS A 301 -17.05 -34.40 -12.88
CA LYS A 301 -17.48 -33.24 -12.07
C LYS A 301 -16.77 -33.11 -10.71
N GLU A 302 -15.98 -34.10 -10.29
CA GLU A 302 -15.32 -34.13 -8.97
C GLU A 302 -13.79 -34.10 -9.09
N MET A 303 -13.17 -33.05 -8.56
CA MET A 303 -11.73 -32.76 -8.67
C MET A 303 -10.83 -33.71 -7.86
N SER A 304 -11.36 -34.41 -6.85
CA SER A 304 -10.62 -35.33 -5.98
C SER A 304 -10.09 -36.59 -6.67
N LEU A 305 -10.42 -36.78 -7.95
CA LEU A 305 -10.06 -37.94 -8.77
C LEU A 305 -9.05 -37.60 -9.89
N PHE A 306 -8.61 -36.35 -10.01
CA PHE A 306 -7.62 -35.96 -11.02
C PHE A 306 -6.21 -36.40 -10.57
N PRO A 307 -5.41 -37.02 -11.43
CA PRO A 307 -4.09 -37.51 -11.04
C PRO A 307 -3.16 -36.36 -10.58
N GLU A 308 -2.46 -36.54 -9.45
CA GLU A 308 -1.28 -35.72 -9.06
C GLU A 308 -0.19 -35.70 -10.16
N PHE A 309 -0.31 -36.62 -11.11
CA PHE A 309 0.59 -36.95 -12.19
C PHE A 309 0.76 -35.82 -13.23
N ILE A 310 -0.26 -34.97 -13.46
CA ILE A 310 -0.18 -33.83 -14.40
C ILE A 310 0.90 -32.82 -13.97
N GLY A 311 1.04 -32.57 -12.66
CA GLY A 311 2.06 -31.66 -12.11
C GLY A 311 3.48 -32.23 -12.17
N TYR A 312 3.64 -33.55 -12.00
CA TYR A 312 4.97 -34.18 -11.94
C TYR A 312 5.52 -34.52 -13.34
N CYS A 313 4.67 -34.95 -14.27
CA CYS A 313 5.07 -35.39 -15.61
C CYS A 313 4.89 -34.35 -16.72
N GLY A 314 4.12 -33.28 -16.49
CA GLY A 314 4.09 -32.12 -17.40
C GLY A 314 5.18 -31.10 -17.06
N VAL A 315 5.12 -30.51 -15.86
CA VAL A 315 5.97 -29.37 -15.51
C VAL A 315 7.46 -29.73 -15.42
N SER A 316 7.82 -30.93 -14.94
CA SER A 316 9.22 -31.31 -14.74
C SER A 316 10.01 -31.51 -16.04
N PRO A 317 9.65 -32.43 -16.95
CA PRO A 317 10.38 -32.62 -18.21
C PRO A 317 10.26 -31.40 -19.15
N SER A 318 9.11 -30.73 -19.19
CA SER A 318 8.94 -29.50 -19.98
C SER A 318 9.81 -28.35 -19.48
N SER A 319 10.00 -28.22 -18.17
CA SER A 319 10.93 -27.22 -17.62
C SER A 319 12.41 -27.51 -17.94
N GLN A 320 12.75 -28.75 -18.29
CA GLN A 320 14.10 -29.19 -18.65
C GLN A 320 14.36 -29.23 -20.16
N GLY A 321 13.33 -28.96 -20.99
CA GLY A 321 13.45 -28.99 -22.45
C GLY A 321 13.40 -30.39 -23.06
N GLU A 322 12.95 -31.40 -22.29
CA GLU A 322 12.87 -32.80 -22.73
C GLU A 322 11.53 -33.14 -23.43
N ALA A 323 10.62 -32.17 -23.53
CA ALA A 323 9.27 -32.34 -24.03
C ALA A 323 9.13 -31.93 -25.51
N SER A 324 8.45 -32.76 -26.33
CA SER A 324 8.17 -32.41 -27.72
C SER A 324 7.16 -31.25 -27.84
N PRO A 325 7.21 -30.44 -28.92
CA PRO A 325 6.23 -29.37 -29.15
C PRO A 325 4.78 -29.88 -29.18
N TYR A 326 4.57 -31.07 -29.76
CA TYR A 326 3.26 -31.74 -29.77
C TYR A 326 2.75 -32.02 -28.35
N PHE A 327 3.61 -32.53 -27.47
CA PHE A 327 3.26 -32.74 -26.07
C PHE A 327 2.91 -31.44 -25.36
N LEU A 328 3.72 -30.38 -25.53
CA LEU A 328 3.47 -29.08 -24.91
C LEU A 328 2.12 -28.50 -25.33
N SER A 329 1.81 -28.54 -26.63
CA SER A 329 0.52 -28.09 -27.16
C SER A 329 -0.66 -28.86 -26.56
N LYS A 330 -0.57 -30.20 -26.51
CA LYS A 330 -1.61 -31.04 -25.88
C LYS A 330 -1.72 -30.77 -24.38
N PHE A 331 -0.61 -30.64 -23.67
CA PHE A 331 -0.59 -30.35 -22.24
C PHE A 331 -1.34 -29.07 -21.91
N TRP A 332 -1.06 -27.97 -22.62
CA TRP A 332 -1.75 -26.70 -22.40
C TRP A 332 -3.24 -26.77 -22.74
N LYS A 333 -3.59 -27.40 -23.86
CA LYS A 333 -5.01 -27.61 -24.24
C LYS A 333 -5.79 -28.30 -23.13
N VAL A 334 -5.20 -29.33 -22.53
CA VAL A 334 -5.81 -30.07 -21.42
C VAL A 334 -5.93 -29.21 -20.18
N LEU A 335 -4.88 -28.47 -19.81
CA LEU A 335 -4.90 -27.62 -18.64
C LEU A 335 -5.96 -26.50 -18.75
N HIS A 336 -6.14 -25.93 -19.94
CA HIS A 336 -7.20 -24.96 -20.24
C HIS A 336 -8.61 -25.58 -20.15
N GLU A 337 -8.81 -26.79 -20.68
CA GLU A 337 -10.07 -27.53 -20.55
C GLU A 337 -10.40 -27.85 -19.08
N ILE A 338 -9.40 -28.24 -18.27
CA ILE A 338 -9.59 -28.45 -16.84
C ILE A 338 -9.99 -27.15 -16.14
N LEU A 339 -9.33 -26.03 -16.47
CA LEU A 339 -9.68 -24.72 -15.93
C LEU A 339 -11.12 -24.31 -16.26
N TRP A 340 -11.56 -24.54 -17.49
CA TRP A 340 -12.91 -24.19 -17.93
C TRP A 340 -13.99 -25.04 -17.25
N ASN A 341 -13.75 -26.35 -17.10
CA ASN A 341 -14.73 -27.28 -16.54
C ASN A 341 -14.70 -27.32 -15.00
N ASN A 342 -13.57 -27.00 -14.38
CA ASN A 342 -13.34 -27.12 -12.93
C ASN A 342 -12.72 -25.85 -12.35
N CYS A 343 -13.38 -24.71 -12.54
CA CYS A 343 -12.86 -23.42 -12.13
C CYS A 343 -12.39 -23.40 -10.65
N PRO A 344 -11.22 -22.83 -10.31
CA PRO A 344 -10.71 -22.79 -8.94
C PRO A 344 -11.66 -22.11 -7.95
N TRP A 345 -12.35 -21.05 -8.38
CA TRP A 345 -13.31 -20.31 -7.56
C TRP A 345 -14.65 -21.03 -7.35
N ALA A 346 -14.87 -22.18 -7.98
CA ALA A 346 -16.08 -22.97 -7.76
C ALA A 346 -16.04 -23.74 -6.42
N SER A 347 -14.87 -24.20 -5.97
CA SER A 347 -14.71 -24.96 -4.72
C SER A 347 -13.29 -24.84 -4.15
N SER A 348 -13.13 -24.97 -2.83
CA SER A 348 -11.79 -24.91 -2.21
C SER A 348 -10.89 -26.05 -2.69
N SER A 349 -11.47 -27.22 -2.96
CA SER A 349 -10.79 -28.39 -3.51
C SER A 349 -10.24 -28.12 -4.91
N ASN A 350 -10.99 -27.38 -5.74
CA ASN A 350 -10.53 -26.99 -7.07
C ASN A 350 -9.30 -26.08 -6.98
N ALA A 351 -9.36 -25.06 -6.12
CA ALA A 351 -8.22 -24.20 -5.87
C ALA A 351 -7.00 -24.96 -5.29
N GLU A 352 -7.21 -25.95 -4.41
CA GLU A 352 -6.14 -26.80 -3.89
C GLU A 352 -5.47 -27.65 -4.98
N TYR A 353 -6.25 -28.19 -5.91
CA TYR A 353 -5.73 -28.92 -7.07
C TYR A 353 -4.85 -28.02 -7.95
N PHE A 354 -5.30 -26.81 -8.30
CA PHE A 354 -4.45 -25.89 -9.07
C PHE A 354 -3.19 -25.48 -8.31
N CYS A 355 -3.26 -25.26 -7.00
CA CYS A 355 -2.08 -25.01 -6.18
C CYS A 355 -1.11 -26.20 -6.14
N SER A 356 -1.61 -27.44 -6.23
CA SER A 356 -0.78 -28.65 -6.19
C SER A 356 -0.16 -28.97 -7.55
N VAL A 357 -0.88 -28.71 -8.66
CA VAL A 357 -0.37 -28.91 -10.02
C VAL A 357 0.62 -27.80 -10.41
N LEU A 358 0.29 -26.54 -10.10
CA LEU A 358 1.10 -25.38 -10.46
C LEU A 358 2.15 -25.08 -9.37
N GLN A 359 2.92 -26.06 -8.92
CA GLN A 359 4.04 -25.83 -8.01
C GLN A 359 5.35 -26.30 -8.61
N CYS A 360 6.47 -25.74 -8.14
CA CYS A 360 7.78 -26.20 -8.58
C CYS A 360 7.96 -27.71 -8.24
N PRO A 361 8.25 -28.57 -9.23
CA PRO A 361 8.32 -30.03 -9.01
C PRO A 361 9.45 -30.42 -8.06
N GLN A 362 10.52 -29.62 -8.00
CA GLN A 362 11.70 -29.87 -7.18
C GLN A 362 11.53 -29.44 -5.72
N CYS A 363 11.10 -28.18 -5.44
CA CYS A 363 11.02 -27.70 -4.05
C CYS A 363 9.63 -27.81 -3.42
N LYS A 364 8.57 -27.98 -4.22
CA LYS A 364 7.17 -28.02 -3.74
C LYS A 364 6.81 -26.85 -2.80
N LYS A 365 7.40 -25.67 -3.02
CA LYS A 365 7.17 -24.44 -2.24
C LYS A 365 5.98 -23.60 -2.75
N GLY A 366 5.15 -24.18 -3.61
CA GLY A 366 3.97 -23.53 -4.22
C GLY A 366 4.24 -22.84 -5.56
N LEU A 367 3.22 -22.11 -6.05
CA LEU A 367 3.18 -21.45 -7.35
C LEU A 367 4.09 -20.21 -7.44
N TRP A 368 4.15 -19.37 -6.40
CA TRP A 368 4.98 -18.16 -6.45
C TRP A 368 6.45 -18.42 -6.83
N PRO A 369 7.17 -19.39 -6.20
CA PRO A 369 8.54 -19.72 -6.61
C PRO A 369 8.66 -20.25 -8.04
N LEU A 370 7.65 -20.98 -8.53
CA LEU A 370 7.61 -21.47 -9.92
C LEU A 370 7.48 -20.31 -10.89
N LEU A 371 6.49 -19.43 -10.66
CA LEU A 371 6.22 -18.26 -11.49
C LEU A 371 7.42 -17.29 -11.49
N SER A 372 7.98 -16.98 -10.33
CA SER A 372 9.17 -16.11 -10.22
C SER A 372 10.36 -16.70 -10.96
N SER A 373 10.57 -18.02 -10.86
CA SER A 373 11.63 -18.70 -11.61
C SER A 373 11.40 -18.63 -13.11
N SER A 374 10.15 -18.77 -13.57
CA SER A 374 9.76 -18.70 -14.98
C SER A 374 10.20 -17.38 -15.65
N TYR A 375 9.85 -16.24 -15.05
CA TYR A 375 10.30 -14.94 -15.56
C TYR A 375 11.83 -14.80 -15.55
N ARG A 376 12.49 -15.32 -14.52
CA ARG A 376 13.95 -15.26 -14.36
C ARG A 376 14.69 -16.12 -15.38
N VAL A 377 14.13 -17.26 -15.81
CA VAL A 377 14.65 -18.05 -16.95
C VAL A 377 14.68 -17.20 -18.21
N CYS A 378 13.56 -16.54 -18.54
CA CYS A 378 13.46 -15.71 -19.74
C CYS A 378 14.47 -14.56 -19.73
N MET A 379 14.81 -14.01 -18.55
CA MET A 379 15.84 -12.97 -18.40
C MET A 379 17.28 -13.52 -18.29
N SER A 380 17.48 -14.85 -18.35
CA SER A 380 18.75 -15.53 -18.10
C SER A 380 19.36 -15.29 -16.70
N SER A 381 18.52 -14.92 -15.73
CA SER A 381 18.90 -14.65 -14.34
C SER A 381 19.24 -15.95 -13.59
N THR A 382 20.18 -15.88 -12.65
CA THR A 382 20.62 -17.04 -11.85
C THR A 382 19.85 -17.20 -10.54
N ASN A 383 19.05 -16.20 -10.17
CA ASN A 383 18.32 -16.15 -8.89
C ASN A 383 17.01 -16.94 -8.95
N MET A 384 17.09 -18.24 -9.24
CA MET A 384 15.94 -19.11 -9.40
C MET A 384 15.76 -20.03 -8.19
N CYS A 385 14.57 -20.64 -8.05
CA CYS A 385 14.38 -21.65 -7.01
C CYS A 385 15.34 -22.85 -7.18
N HIS A 386 15.67 -23.20 -8.42
CA HIS A 386 16.71 -24.17 -8.80
C HIS A 386 17.31 -23.79 -10.15
N VAL A 387 18.54 -24.23 -10.39
CA VAL A 387 19.27 -24.02 -11.65
C VAL A 387 18.75 -25.03 -12.69
N LEU A 388 18.29 -24.52 -13.82
CA LEU A 388 17.93 -25.34 -14.99
C LEU A 388 19.17 -25.52 -15.91
N PRO A 389 19.25 -26.62 -16.68
CA PRO A 389 20.34 -26.84 -17.64
C PRO A 389 20.44 -25.67 -18.64
N ARG A 390 21.67 -25.26 -18.96
CA ARG A 390 21.97 -24.20 -19.94
C ARG A 390 22.83 -24.77 -21.08
N PRO A 391 22.72 -24.24 -22.32
CA PRO A 391 21.85 -23.14 -22.77
C PRO A 391 20.37 -23.53 -22.80
N TYR A 392 19.47 -22.55 -22.62
CA TYR A 392 18.03 -22.80 -22.67
C TYR A 392 17.60 -23.03 -24.12
N LEU A 393 16.83 -24.09 -24.36
CA LEU A 393 16.25 -24.41 -25.67
C LEU A 393 15.03 -23.51 -25.95
N ASP A 394 14.71 -23.26 -27.22
CA ASP A 394 13.56 -22.43 -27.60
C ASP A 394 12.23 -22.99 -27.06
N GLN A 395 12.08 -24.32 -27.07
CA GLN A 395 10.93 -25.02 -26.49
C GLN A 395 10.80 -24.78 -24.98
N GLN A 396 11.93 -24.65 -24.28
CA GLN A 396 11.96 -24.37 -22.85
C GLN A 396 11.52 -22.93 -22.56
N LEU A 397 11.98 -21.96 -23.37
CA LEU A 397 11.57 -20.56 -23.27
C LEU A 397 10.09 -20.36 -23.62
N GLN A 398 9.59 -21.08 -24.64
CA GLN A 398 8.18 -21.08 -25.03
C GLN A 398 7.31 -21.62 -23.87
N PHE A 399 7.68 -22.76 -23.28
CA PHE A 399 6.97 -23.32 -22.13
C PHE A 399 6.92 -22.34 -20.95
N GLN A 400 8.02 -21.61 -20.67
CA GLN A 400 8.00 -20.58 -19.62
C GLN A 400 7.01 -19.45 -19.96
N CYS A 401 6.94 -19.03 -21.22
CA CYS A 401 5.99 -17.99 -21.63
C CYS A 401 4.54 -18.48 -21.51
N ASP A 402 4.24 -19.68 -22.01
CA ASP A 402 2.90 -20.26 -21.91
C ASP A 402 2.44 -20.43 -20.46
N LEU A 403 3.37 -20.80 -19.56
CA LEU A 403 3.09 -20.89 -18.12
C LEU A 403 2.73 -19.54 -17.52
N GLN A 404 3.45 -18.48 -17.89
CA GLN A 404 3.16 -17.12 -17.43
C GLN A 404 1.76 -16.67 -17.93
N ASP A 405 1.44 -16.97 -19.19
CA ASP A 405 0.17 -16.58 -19.82
C ASP A 405 -1.00 -17.35 -19.22
N PHE A 406 -0.84 -18.66 -18.99
CA PHE A 406 -1.83 -19.49 -18.32
C PHE A 406 -2.13 -18.99 -16.90
N VAL A 407 -1.10 -18.70 -16.11
CA VAL A 407 -1.26 -18.22 -14.72
C VAL A 407 -1.89 -16.82 -14.70
N LEU A 408 -1.51 -15.93 -15.62
CA LEU A 408 -2.14 -14.63 -15.75
C LEU A 408 -3.62 -14.76 -16.10
N ARG A 409 -3.97 -15.62 -17.08
CA ARG A 409 -5.35 -15.88 -17.48
C ARG A 409 -6.18 -16.46 -16.34
N LEU A 410 -5.62 -17.41 -15.60
CA LEU A 410 -6.22 -17.98 -14.39
C LEU A 410 -6.61 -16.88 -13.39
N PHE A 411 -5.70 -15.96 -13.10
CA PHE A 411 -5.93 -14.87 -12.15
C PHE A 411 -6.92 -13.83 -12.67
N GLN A 412 -6.89 -13.52 -13.97
CA GLN A 412 -7.87 -12.63 -14.60
C GLN A 412 -9.28 -13.21 -14.50
N LEU A 413 -9.44 -14.52 -14.72
CA LEU A 413 -10.73 -15.19 -14.59
C LEU A 413 -11.21 -15.24 -13.14
N GLU A 414 -10.31 -15.42 -12.16
CA GLU A 414 -10.64 -15.30 -10.73
C GLU A 414 -11.14 -13.90 -10.36
N LEU A 415 -10.45 -12.85 -10.84
CA LEU A 415 -10.88 -11.47 -10.64
C LEU A 415 -12.25 -11.20 -11.30
N HIS A 416 -12.45 -11.68 -12.53
CA HIS A 416 -13.73 -11.57 -13.21
C HIS A 416 -14.86 -12.28 -12.45
N ALA A 417 -14.61 -13.49 -11.95
CA ALA A 417 -15.56 -14.23 -11.14
C ALA A 417 -15.93 -13.50 -9.85
N LEU A 418 -14.96 -12.85 -9.20
CA LEU A 418 -15.20 -12.00 -8.01
C LEU A 418 -16.10 -10.80 -8.34
N SER A 419 -15.94 -10.20 -9.53
CA SER A 419 -16.76 -9.07 -9.99
C SER A 419 -18.18 -9.48 -10.40
N SER A 420 -18.34 -10.61 -11.11
CA SER A 420 -19.61 -11.03 -11.73
C SER A 420 -20.50 -11.84 -10.78
N CYS A 421 -19.93 -12.58 -9.84
CA CYS A 421 -20.69 -13.41 -8.92
C CYS A 421 -20.88 -12.67 -7.60
N ASN A 422 -22.13 -12.38 -7.22
CA ASN A 422 -22.52 -11.89 -5.88
C ASN A 422 -22.21 -12.90 -4.73
N ARG A 423 -21.35 -13.88 -4.98
CA ARG A 423 -20.89 -14.90 -4.05
C ARG A 423 -19.67 -14.35 -3.31
N LYS A 424 -19.75 -14.31 -1.98
CA LYS A 424 -18.56 -14.26 -1.13
C LYS A 424 -17.85 -15.60 -1.31
N ALA A 425 -16.96 -15.69 -2.29
CA ALA A 425 -15.97 -16.76 -2.35
C ALA A 425 -14.75 -16.21 -1.60
N GLY A 426 -14.47 -16.76 -0.43
CA GLY A 426 -13.33 -16.36 0.37
C GLY A 426 -12.00 -16.65 -0.34
N ILE A 427 -10.91 -16.03 0.12
CA ILE A 427 -9.53 -16.29 -0.35
C ILE A 427 -9.17 -17.79 -0.37
N SER A 428 -9.84 -18.63 0.42
CA SER A 428 -9.69 -20.11 0.40
C SER A 428 -10.13 -20.77 -0.91
N HIS A 429 -10.96 -20.11 -1.70
CA HIS A 429 -11.44 -20.55 -3.02
C HIS A 429 -10.64 -19.91 -4.17
N SER A 430 -9.57 -19.15 -3.88
CA SER A 430 -8.79 -18.43 -4.88
C SER A 430 -7.34 -18.89 -4.88
N VAL A 431 -6.83 -19.29 -6.05
CA VAL A 431 -5.41 -19.57 -6.26
C VAL A 431 -4.61 -18.28 -6.12
N LEU A 432 -5.07 -17.18 -6.72
CA LEU A 432 -4.44 -15.85 -6.59
C LEU A 432 -4.30 -15.46 -5.12
N GLY A 433 -5.40 -15.56 -4.38
CA GLY A 433 -5.47 -15.26 -2.95
C GLY A 433 -4.52 -16.11 -2.13
N LYS A 434 -4.42 -17.43 -2.40
CA LYS A 434 -3.47 -18.33 -1.73
C LYS A 434 -2.01 -18.02 -2.07
N VAL A 435 -1.73 -17.55 -3.29
CA VAL A 435 -0.38 -17.24 -3.76
C VAL A 435 0.14 -15.95 -3.17
N PHE A 436 -0.66 -14.88 -3.19
CA PHE A 436 -0.21 -13.54 -2.80
C PHE A 436 -0.60 -13.15 -1.38
N PHE A 437 -1.65 -13.72 -0.80
CA PHE A 437 -2.20 -13.27 0.47
C PHE A 437 -2.39 -14.45 1.42
N GLY A 438 -1.28 -14.86 2.05
CA GLY A 438 -1.29 -15.88 3.09
C GLY A 438 -2.25 -15.53 4.23
N ILE A 439 -2.56 -16.49 5.10
CA ILE A 439 -3.57 -16.35 6.19
C ILE A 439 -3.35 -15.08 7.04
N TRP A 440 -2.11 -14.62 7.17
CA TRP A 440 -1.67 -13.47 7.99
C TRP A 440 -1.47 -12.16 7.22
N GLU A 441 -1.51 -12.17 5.88
CA GLU A 441 -1.22 -11.01 5.01
C GLU A 441 -2.50 -10.49 4.31
N ARG A 442 -3.68 -10.99 4.67
CA ARG A 442 -4.97 -10.64 4.03
C ARG A 442 -5.34 -9.17 4.18
N THR A 443 -4.80 -8.51 5.19
CA THR A 443 -5.17 -7.16 5.62
C THR A 443 -4.22 -6.10 5.11
N THR A 444 -3.19 -6.49 4.36
CA THR A 444 -2.17 -5.58 3.81
C THR A 444 -1.89 -5.97 2.38
N LEU A 445 -1.95 -5.00 1.45
CA LEU A 445 -1.59 -5.23 0.05
C LEU A 445 -0.09 -5.61 -0.11
N ILE A 446 0.77 -5.12 0.79
CA ILE A 446 2.23 -5.24 0.72
C ILE A 446 2.72 -6.58 1.31
N SER A 447 2.16 -7.69 0.86
CA SER A 447 2.62 -9.03 1.25
C SER A 447 3.99 -9.34 0.65
N LYS A 448 4.70 -10.34 1.19
CA LYS A 448 6.03 -10.72 0.65
C LYS A 448 5.99 -11.09 -0.85
N PRO A 449 5.03 -11.91 -1.34
CA PRO A 449 4.95 -12.20 -2.77
C PRO A 449 4.66 -10.96 -3.63
N VAL A 450 3.84 -10.02 -3.14
CA VAL A 450 3.55 -8.76 -3.85
C VAL A 450 4.81 -7.87 -3.93
N GLN A 451 5.57 -7.74 -2.86
CA GLN A 451 6.86 -7.04 -2.87
C GLN A 451 7.82 -7.67 -3.90
N LYS A 452 7.93 -9.01 -3.90
CA LYS A 452 8.76 -9.74 -4.87
C LYS A 452 8.26 -9.63 -6.30
N LEU A 453 6.96 -9.44 -6.53
CA LEU A 453 6.40 -9.17 -7.86
C LEU A 453 6.83 -7.80 -8.39
N VAL A 454 6.81 -6.76 -7.55
CA VAL A 454 7.29 -5.43 -7.94
C VAL A 454 8.79 -5.46 -8.19
N GLU A 455 9.59 -6.10 -7.32
CA GLU A 455 11.03 -6.27 -7.54
C GLU A 455 11.32 -6.96 -8.89
N LEU A 456 10.56 -8.01 -9.22
CA LEU A 456 10.69 -8.73 -10.48
C LEU A 456 10.28 -7.90 -11.69
N LEU A 457 9.23 -7.08 -11.56
CA LEU A 457 8.83 -6.12 -12.59
C LEU A 457 9.93 -5.10 -12.86
N VAL A 458 10.52 -4.51 -11.81
CA VAL A 458 11.63 -3.57 -11.93
C VAL A 458 12.84 -4.22 -12.60
N GLU A 459 13.21 -5.45 -12.20
CA GLU A 459 14.29 -6.22 -12.82
C GLU A 459 14.02 -6.46 -14.32
N ALA A 460 12.80 -6.84 -14.68
CA ALA A 460 12.40 -7.07 -16.06
C ALA A 460 12.42 -5.79 -16.90
N SER A 461 12.01 -4.65 -16.34
CA SER A 461 12.04 -3.35 -17.03
C SER A 461 13.47 -2.89 -17.32
N VAL A 462 14.38 -3.01 -16.35
CA VAL A 462 15.80 -2.70 -16.56
C VAL A 462 16.40 -3.67 -17.59
N TRP A 463 16.10 -4.96 -17.49
CA TRP A 463 16.59 -5.95 -18.44
C TRP A 463 16.11 -5.68 -19.87
N ALA A 464 14.82 -5.38 -20.06
CA ALA A 464 14.23 -5.08 -21.35
C ALA A 464 14.88 -3.85 -22.01
N ASP A 465 15.15 -2.80 -21.22
CA ASP A 465 15.81 -1.59 -21.70
C ASP A 465 17.26 -1.85 -22.14
N THR A 466 18.03 -2.61 -21.36
CA THR A 466 19.42 -2.97 -21.74
C THR A 466 19.52 -3.78 -23.05
N LYS A 467 18.43 -4.47 -23.45
CA LYS A 467 18.37 -5.32 -24.65
C LYS A 467 17.69 -4.65 -25.84
N ARG A 468 17.25 -3.40 -25.70
CA ARG A 468 16.50 -2.64 -26.72
C ARG A 468 17.22 -2.48 -28.07
N GLN A 469 18.54 -2.68 -28.09
CA GLN A 469 19.38 -2.62 -29.30
C GLN A 469 19.59 -3.98 -30.02
N ALA A 470 18.99 -5.08 -29.56
CA ALA A 470 19.10 -6.41 -30.17
C ALA A 470 17.73 -7.02 -30.53
N LEU A 471 17.68 -8.01 -31.44
CA LEU A 471 16.49 -8.79 -31.88
C LEU A 471 15.61 -9.37 -30.74
N GLN A 472 16.05 -9.30 -29.48
CA GLN A 472 15.33 -9.74 -28.27
C GLN A 472 14.42 -8.65 -27.64
N SER A 473 14.28 -7.48 -28.27
CA SER A 473 13.46 -6.35 -27.76
C SER A 473 11.99 -6.73 -27.50
N CYS A 474 11.42 -7.59 -28.35
CA CYS A 474 10.02 -8.02 -28.23
C CYS A 474 9.76 -8.90 -26.99
N LEU A 475 10.68 -9.82 -26.65
CA LEU A 475 10.51 -10.70 -25.49
C LEU A 475 10.53 -9.90 -24.18
N GLY A 476 11.44 -8.93 -24.05
CA GLY A 476 11.50 -8.05 -22.88
C GLY A 476 10.23 -7.26 -22.66
N GLN A 477 9.69 -6.63 -23.72
CA GLN A 477 8.43 -5.89 -23.63
C GLN A 477 7.26 -6.80 -23.25
N LYS A 478 7.17 -8.01 -23.83
CA LYS A 478 6.15 -9.01 -23.46
C LYS A 478 6.25 -9.45 -22.00
N LEU A 479 7.46 -9.62 -21.46
CA LEU A 479 7.65 -9.97 -20.04
C LEU A 479 7.18 -8.85 -19.11
N VAL A 480 7.59 -7.61 -19.40
CA VAL A 480 7.20 -6.43 -18.62
C VAL A 480 5.68 -6.26 -18.64
N LEU A 481 5.05 -6.34 -19.81
CA LEU A 481 3.60 -6.24 -19.96
C LEU A 481 2.85 -7.29 -19.12
N ARG A 482 3.30 -8.55 -19.16
CA ARG A 482 2.68 -9.63 -18.37
C ARG A 482 2.83 -9.40 -16.88
N LEU A 483 3.99 -8.93 -16.41
CA LEU A 483 4.20 -8.59 -15.00
C LEU A 483 3.33 -7.40 -14.57
N GLN A 484 3.12 -6.41 -15.44
CA GLN A 484 2.22 -5.28 -15.18
C GLN A 484 0.76 -5.71 -15.11
N GLN A 485 0.32 -6.57 -16.02
CA GLN A 485 -1.01 -7.16 -15.99
C GLN A 485 -1.21 -8.01 -14.73
N MET A 486 -0.21 -8.82 -14.37
CA MET A 486 -0.20 -9.61 -13.13
C MET A 486 -0.34 -8.71 -11.89
N LEU A 487 0.45 -7.64 -11.81
CA LEU A 487 0.38 -6.67 -10.72
C LEU A 487 -0.98 -5.98 -10.66
N GLY A 488 -1.53 -5.56 -11.81
CA GLY A 488 -2.85 -4.96 -11.91
C GLY A 488 -3.94 -5.89 -11.37
N VAL A 489 -3.97 -7.14 -11.84
CA VAL A 489 -4.96 -8.15 -11.42
C VAL A 489 -4.86 -8.43 -9.91
N VAL A 490 -3.64 -8.54 -9.36
CA VAL A 490 -3.43 -8.78 -7.92
C VAL A 490 -3.93 -7.60 -7.07
N VAL A 491 -3.62 -6.36 -7.50
CA VAL A 491 -4.05 -5.15 -6.79
C VAL A 491 -5.56 -4.98 -6.86
N ASP A 492 -6.17 -5.17 -8.03
CA ASP A 492 -7.60 -5.05 -8.22
C ASP A 492 -8.37 -6.13 -7.46
N PHE A 493 -7.88 -7.38 -7.47
CA PHE A 493 -8.44 -8.45 -6.66
C PHE A 493 -8.44 -8.10 -5.17
N TRP A 494 -7.30 -7.63 -4.65
CA TRP A 494 -7.20 -7.27 -3.23
C TRP A 494 -8.10 -6.08 -2.88
N CYS A 495 -8.17 -5.08 -3.77
CA CYS A 495 -9.03 -3.92 -3.61
C CYS A 495 -10.51 -4.31 -3.61
N GLN A 496 -10.97 -5.10 -4.59
CA GLN A 496 -12.35 -5.56 -4.66
C GLN A 496 -12.73 -6.37 -3.42
N TYR A 497 -11.88 -7.33 -3.05
CA TYR A 497 -12.11 -8.19 -1.90
C TYR A 497 -12.25 -7.40 -0.57
N ASN A 498 -11.38 -6.41 -0.33
CA ASN A 498 -11.39 -5.64 0.91
C ASN A 498 -12.31 -4.41 0.88
N SER A 499 -12.69 -3.90 -0.31
CA SER A 499 -13.53 -2.72 -0.45
C SER A 499 -14.92 -2.90 0.17
N ILE A 500 -15.43 -4.13 0.15
CA ILE A 500 -16.72 -4.54 0.75
C ILE A 500 -16.71 -4.32 2.27
N HIS A 501 -15.55 -4.45 2.91
CA HIS A 501 -15.43 -4.47 4.37
C HIS A 501 -14.81 -3.21 4.95
N ASN A 502 -13.88 -2.55 4.25
CA ASN A 502 -13.23 -1.34 4.75
C ASN A 502 -12.55 -0.51 3.65
N ARG A 503 -13.26 0.50 3.11
CA ARG A 503 -12.71 1.41 2.10
C ARG A 503 -11.48 2.20 2.57
N SER A 504 -11.44 2.60 3.85
CA SER A 504 -10.31 3.36 4.41
C SER A 504 -9.02 2.53 4.48
N LEU A 505 -9.14 1.22 4.74
CA LEU A 505 -8.02 0.29 4.69
C LEU A 505 -7.44 0.18 3.28
N VAL A 506 -8.32 0.13 2.27
CA VAL A 506 -7.90 0.04 0.86
C VAL A 506 -7.14 1.28 0.44
N GLU A 507 -7.65 2.47 0.78
CA GLU A 507 -6.98 3.74 0.45
C GLU A 507 -5.61 3.85 1.12
N LYS A 508 -5.50 3.51 2.41
CA LYS A 508 -4.21 3.51 3.12
C LYS A 508 -3.23 2.49 2.54
N SER A 509 -3.69 1.27 2.25
CA SER A 509 -2.81 0.21 1.73
C SER A 509 -2.30 0.51 0.32
N LEU A 510 -3.11 1.15 -0.52
CA LEU A 510 -2.68 1.63 -1.83
C LEU A 510 -1.63 2.75 -1.71
N GLN A 511 -1.79 3.66 -0.74
CA GLN A 511 -0.80 4.71 -0.46
C GLN A 511 0.53 4.11 -0.01
N ASP A 512 0.50 3.26 1.03
CA ASP A 512 1.70 2.60 1.56
C ASP A 512 2.40 1.78 0.47
N PHE A 513 1.63 1.18 -0.45
CA PHE A 513 2.18 0.40 -1.56
C PHE A 513 2.78 1.28 -2.66
N GLY A 514 2.13 2.40 -3.01
CA GLY A 514 2.69 3.39 -3.93
C GLY A 514 4.00 3.98 -3.42
N ASP A 515 4.09 4.27 -2.12
CA ASP A 515 5.33 4.71 -1.46
C ASP A 515 6.44 3.65 -1.56
N HIS A 516 6.09 2.37 -1.36
CA HIS A 516 7.04 1.26 -1.52
C HIS A 516 7.57 1.13 -2.96
N ILE A 517 6.70 1.21 -3.97
CA ILE A 517 7.11 1.19 -5.39
C ILE A 517 8.02 2.38 -5.69
N ALA A 518 7.68 3.58 -5.20
CA ALA A 518 8.50 4.77 -5.40
C ALA A 518 9.91 4.64 -4.80
N ILE A 519 10.06 3.96 -3.67
CA ILE A 519 11.37 3.65 -3.07
C ILE A 519 12.16 2.68 -3.96
N LEU A 520 11.51 1.62 -4.49
CA LEU A 520 12.18 0.66 -5.37
C LEU A 520 12.63 1.29 -6.69
N CYS A 521 11.87 2.25 -7.20
CA CYS A 521 12.12 2.89 -8.48
C CYS A 521 13.07 4.11 -8.40
N GLN A 522 13.47 4.53 -7.20
CA GLN A 522 14.16 5.82 -7.00
C GLN A 522 15.53 5.94 -7.70
N ASP A 523 16.19 4.82 -7.99
CA ASP A 523 17.55 4.75 -8.58
C ASP A 523 17.53 4.20 -10.01
N LEU A 524 16.34 4.15 -10.66
CA LEU A 524 16.21 3.67 -12.04
C LEU A 524 16.60 4.74 -13.08
N PRO A 525 17.09 4.34 -14.25
CA PRO A 525 17.29 5.24 -15.38
C PRO A 525 16.02 6.00 -15.78
N HIS A 526 16.17 7.22 -16.26
CA HIS A 526 15.05 8.12 -16.58
C HIS A 526 14.15 7.56 -17.69
N GLU A 527 14.71 6.85 -18.66
CA GLU A 527 14.03 6.16 -19.76
C GLU A 527 13.17 4.99 -19.26
N VAL A 528 13.70 4.22 -18.30
CA VAL A 528 12.95 3.10 -17.71
C VAL A 528 11.79 3.62 -16.87
N LEU A 529 11.99 4.70 -16.12
CA LEU A 529 10.96 5.34 -15.30
C LEU A 529 9.81 5.92 -16.12
N SER A 530 10.13 6.60 -17.23
CA SER A 530 9.14 7.24 -18.11
C SER A 530 8.27 6.23 -18.83
N GLU A 531 8.70 4.98 -18.97
CA GLU A 531 7.89 3.89 -19.54
C GLU A 531 7.17 3.07 -18.48
N LEU A 532 7.86 2.63 -17.43
CA LEU A 532 7.35 1.69 -16.42
C LEU A 532 6.16 2.25 -15.64
N ILE A 533 6.24 3.49 -15.19
CA ILE A 533 5.22 4.05 -14.30
C ILE A 533 3.92 4.37 -15.05
N PRO A 534 3.94 5.06 -16.21
CA PRO A 534 2.71 5.33 -16.96
C PRO A 534 1.99 4.08 -17.47
N SER A 535 2.71 2.96 -17.67
CA SER A 535 2.15 1.69 -18.15
C SER A 535 1.55 0.80 -17.06
N MET A 536 1.63 1.17 -15.78
CA MET A 536 0.98 0.44 -14.69
C MET A 536 -0.54 0.34 -14.89
N GLN A 537 -1.14 -0.86 -14.89
CA GLN A 537 -2.56 -1.03 -15.26
C GLN A 537 -3.57 -0.40 -14.29
N CYS A 538 -3.29 -0.44 -12.97
CA CYS A 538 -4.18 0.12 -11.95
C CYS A 538 -4.00 1.64 -11.83
N SER A 539 -4.95 2.43 -12.34
CA SER A 539 -4.95 3.91 -12.32
C SER A 539 -4.82 4.50 -10.92
N ARG A 540 -5.51 3.92 -9.93
CA ARG A 540 -5.43 4.33 -8.51
C ARG A 540 -4.04 4.15 -7.95
N LEU A 541 -3.43 2.99 -8.18
CA LEU A 541 -2.07 2.74 -7.72
C LEU A 541 -1.08 3.65 -8.46
N ARG A 542 -1.22 3.77 -9.78
CA ARG A 542 -0.40 4.65 -10.62
C ARG A 542 -0.40 6.09 -10.10
N LEU A 543 -1.58 6.64 -9.79
CA LEU A 543 -1.72 7.98 -9.22
C LEU A 543 -0.87 8.18 -7.95
N LEU A 544 -0.98 7.24 -6.99
CA LEU A 544 -0.29 7.34 -5.71
C LEU A 544 1.22 7.08 -5.83
N THR A 545 1.61 6.13 -6.69
CA THR A 545 3.02 5.86 -6.99
C THR A 545 3.70 7.07 -7.63
N VAL A 546 3.06 7.71 -8.62
CA VAL A 546 3.60 8.90 -9.26
C VAL A 546 3.73 10.06 -8.26
N ASP A 547 2.72 10.28 -7.42
CA ASP A 547 2.75 11.29 -6.36
C ASP A 547 3.92 11.06 -5.39
N ALA A 548 4.12 9.81 -4.95
CA ALA A 548 5.24 9.43 -4.08
C ALA A 548 6.61 9.57 -4.76
N LEU A 549 6.73 9.11 -6.01
CA LEU A 549 7.96 9.17 -6.79
C LEU A 549 8.38 10.61 -7.07
N PHE A 550 7.45 11.47 -7.49
CA PHE A 550 7.74 12.88 -7.76
C PHE A 550 8.18 13.62 -6.49
N LYS A 551 7.53 13.36 -5.34
CA LYS A 551 8.00 13.88 -4.04
C LYS A 551 9.42 13.40 -3.71
N ASN A 552 9.74 12.14 -3.96
CA ASN A 552 11.08 11.60 -3.72
C ASN A 552 12.11 12.27 -4.64
N ILE A 553 11.81 12.48 -5.92
CA ILE A 553 12.67 13.21 -6.87
C ILE A 553 12.91 14.64 -6.36
N CYS A 554 11.86 15.36 -5.96
CA CYS A 554 12.01 16.72 -5.44
C CYS A 554 12.84 16.75 -4.14
N ARG A 555 12.59 15.83 -3.20
CA ARG A 555 13.39 15.72 -1.95
C ARG A 555 14.88 15.47 -2.23
N ARG A 556 15.20 14.58 -3.18
CA ARG A 556 16.59 14.27 -3.55
C ARG A 556 17.32 15.45 -4.19
N ASN A 557 16.58 16.30 -4.90
CA ASN A 557 17.10 17.53 -5.52
C ASN A 557 16.89 18.78 -4.66
N ALA A 558 16.64 18.61 -3.35
CA ALA A 558 16.48 19.70 -2.40
C ALA A 558 15.36 20.70 -2.77
N VAL A 559 14.32 20.26 -3.48
CA VAL A 559 13.15 21.06 -3.81
C VAL A 559 12.05 20.81 -2.77
N THR A 560 11.69 21.85 -2.02
CA THR A 560 10.65 21.78 -0.99
C THR A 560 9.25 21.84 -1.60
N ILE A 561 8.42 20.85 -1.27
CA ILE A 561 7.00 20.81 -1.63
C ILE A 561 6.19 20.92 -0.35
N GLY A 562 5.11 21.72 -0.36
CA GLY A 562 4.19 21.82 0.77
C GLY A 562 3.53 20.50 1.20
N PRO A 563 3.14 20.36 2.48
CA PRO A 563 2.53 19.13 3.03
C PRO A 563 1.08 18.91 2.59
N GLU A 564 0.55 19.75 1.70
CA GLU A 564 -0.83 19.72 1.23
C GLU A 564 -1.20 18.34 0.65
N PRO A 565 -2.46 17.89 0.80
CA PRO A 565 -2.93 16.66 0.17
C PRO A 565 -2.87 16.77 -1.36
N LEU A 566 -2.78 15.64 -2.04
CA LEU A 566 -2.84 15.60 -3.50
C LEU A 566 -4.16 16.22 -3.98
N SER A 567 -4.05 17.31 -4.74
CA SER A 567 -5.16 18.11 -5.30
C SER A 567 -4.74 18.68 -6.65
N LEU A 568 -5.68 19.11 -7.48
CA LEU A 568 -5.35 19.79 -8.74
C LEU A 568 -4.48 21.03 -8.48
N GLN A 569 -4.83 21.81 -7.45
CA GLN A 569 -4.04 22.96 -7.01
C GLN A 569 -2.59 22.59 -6.72
N LYS A 570 -2.34 21.50 -5.98
CA LYS A 570 -0.98 21.05 -5.68
C LYS A 570 -0.19 20.71 -6.94
N ILE A 571 -0.82 20.04 -7.90
CA ILE A 571 -0.19 19.66 -9.18
C ILE A 571 0.22 20.93 -9.94
N VAL A 572 -0.70 21.88 -10.12
CA VAL A 572 -0.47 23.07 -10.97
C VAL A 572 0.32 24.19 -10.29
N SER A 573 0.30 24.28 -8.96
CA SER A 573 1.02 25.34 -8.22
C SER A 573 2.35 24.88 -7.63
N SER A 574 2.38 23.69 -7.02
CA SER A 574 3.56 23.19 -6.30
C SER A 574 4.43 22.32 -7.21
N TYR A 575 3.86 21.35 -7.92
CA TYR A 575 4.65 20.42 -8.74
C TYR A 575 5.17 21.06 -10.02
N LEU A 576 4.39 21.91 -10.70
CA LEU A 576 4.91 22.66 -11.86
C LEU A 576 6.03 23.65 -11.47
N LYS A 577 5.91 24.31 -10.31
CA LYS A 577 6.98 25.15 -9.79
C LYS A 577 8.22 24.32 -9.46
N ALA A 578 8.04 23.16 -8.83
CA ALA A 578 9.13 22.24 -8.54
C ALA A 578 9.82 21.75 -9.82
N LEU A 579 9.05 21.37 -10.86
CA LEU A 579 9.58 20.99 -12.16
C LEU A 579 10.40 22.12 -12.79
N SER A 580 9.90 23.35 -12.71
CA SER A 580 10.61 24.53 -13.23
C SER A 580 11.98 24.74 -12.57
N ILE A 581 12.10 24.45 -11.27
CA ILE A 581 13.37 24.48 -10.53
C ILE A 581 14.28 23.33 -10.99
N LEU A 582 13.72 22.12 -11.11
CA LEU A 582 14.46 20.93 -11.55
C LEU A 582 15.05 21.06 -12.96
N CYS A 583 14.40 21.81 -13.86
CA CYS A 583 14.90 22.03 -15.23
C CYS A 583 16.24 22.77 -15.30
N VAL A 584 16.58 23.55 -14.28
CA VAL A 584 17.74 24.46 -14.30
C VAL A 584 18.82 24.06 -13.29
N GLN A 585 18.54 23.07 -12.43
CA GLN A 585 19.52 22.52 -11.50
C GLN A 585 20.39 21.45 -12.19
N GLN A 586 21.69 21.42 -11.87
CA GLN A 586 22.56 20.32 -12.33
C GLN A 586 22.09 19.04 -11.65
N PRO A 587 21.86 17.94 -12.41
CA PRO A 587 21.60 16.66 -11.80
C PRO A 587 22.78 16.32 -10.88
N VAL A 588 22.49 15.95 -9.64
CA VAL A 588 23.50 15.46 -8.71
C VAL A 588 24.08 14.19 -9.32
N ILE A 589 25.25 14.30 -9.95
CA ILE A 589 26.00 13.17 -10.53
C ILE A 589 26.24 12.16 -9.41
N THR A 590 25.41 11.13 -9.34
CA THR A 590 25.81 9.86 -8.76
C THR A 590 26.85 9.30 -9.71
N THR A 591 28.11 9.31 -9.25
CA THR A 591 29.26 8.72 -9.95
C THR A 591 28.83 7.49 -10.71
N GLN A 592 29.11 7.48 -12.02
CA GLN A 592 29.07 6.32 -12.90
C GLN A 592 29.95 5.22 -12.29
N SER A 593 29.38 4.46 -11.36
CA SER A 593 29.80 3.11 -11.08
C SER A 593 29.28 2.30 -12.25
N GLU A 594 30.17 1.65 -12.99
CA GLU A 594 29.84 0.75 -14.10
C GLU A 594 28.54 -0.02 -13.83
N TYR A 595 27.54 0.25 -14.65
CA TYR A 595 26.23 -0.39 -14.58
C TYR A 595 26.39 -1.90 -14.77
N THR A 596 26.27 -2.64 -13.67
CA THR A 596 26.06 -4.09 -13.71
C THR A 596 24.71 -4.37 -13.05
N PRO A 597 23.79 -5.12 -13.70
CA PRO A 597 22.47 -5.46 -13.14
C PRO A 597 22.53 -6.08 -11.73
N SER A 598 23.66 -6.72 -11.41
CA SER A 598 23.95 -7.31 -10.09
C SER A 598 24.23 -6.27 -8.99
N HIS A 599 24.71 -5.07 -9.30
CA HIS A 599 25.09 -4.08 -8.28
C HIS A 599 23.88 -3.34 -7.69
N CYS A 600 22.87 -3.01 -8.50
CA CYS A 600 21.60 -2.44 -8.03
C CYS A 600 20.79 -3.45 -7.20
N ILE A 601 20.82 -4.72 -7.59
CA ILE A 601 20.07 -5.80 -6.94
C ILE A 601 20.75 -6.29 -5.66
N SER A 602 22.09 -6.27 -5.55
CA SER A 602 22.79 -6.69 -4.32
C SER A 602 22.52 -5.79 -3.11
N ARG A 603 22.23 -4.49 -3.33
CA ARG A 603 21.77 -3.57 -2.28
C ARG A 603 20.37 -3.90 -1.77
N VAL A 604 19.48 -4.38 -2.65
CA VAL A 604 18.08 -4.70 -2.33
C VAL A 604 17.95 -6.12 -1.75
N VAL A 605 18.67 -7.11 -2.29
CA VAL A 605 18.55 -8.53 -1.91
C VAL A 605 19.30 -8.88 -0.61
N ASN A 606 20.34 -8.13 -0.22
CA ASN A 606 21.04 -8.33 1.05
C ASN A 606 20.61 -7.36 2.18
N SER A 607 19.52 -6.62 1.99
CA SER A 607 18.92 -5.83 3.08
C SER A 607 18.02 -6.71 3.94
N ASP A 608 18.65 -7.53 4.79
CA ASP A 608 18.00 -8.02 5.99
C ASP A 608 17.72 -6.76 6.86
N PRO A 609 16.47 -6.35 7.14
CA PRO A 609 16.16 -5.09 7.82
C PRO A 609 16.61 -5.03 9.28
N ALA A 610 17.43 -5.99 9.72
CA ALA A 610 17.94 -6.12 11.08
C ALA A 610 19.47 -5.96 11.22
N LYS A 611 20.24 -5.71 10.14
CA LYS A 611 21.69 -5.52 10.25
C LYS A 611 22.25 -4.49 9.25
N GLN A 612 21.75 -3.26 9.29
CA GLN A 612 22.61 -2.12 8.96
C GLN A 612 23.23 -1.60 10.25
N ASN A 613 24.55 -1.68 10.31
CA ASN A 613 25.37 -1.06 11.34
C ASN A 613 25.42 0.45 11.04
N ILE A 614 24.27 1.12 11.18
CA ILE A 614 24.20 2.58 11.29
C ILE A 614 25.00 2.91 12.56
N PRO A 615 25.90 3.91 12.56
CA PRO A 615 26.46 4.39 13.81
C PRO A 615 25.32 4.95 14.67
N ARG A 616 24.76 4.10 15.54
CA ARG A 616 23.75 4.43 16.53
C ARG A 616 24.31 5.57 17.39
N ARG A 617 23.89 6.84 17.16
CA ARG A 617 23.69 7.90 18.17
C ARG A 617 23.54 9.37 17.67
N ILE A 618 23.28 9.67 16.40
CA ILE A 618 23.18 11.10 15.95
C ILE A 618 21.86 11.76 16.41
N ASP A 619 20.76 11.01 16.46
CA ASP A 619 19.41 11.52 16.79
C ASP A 619 19.13 11.63 18.30
N ARG A 620 20.15 11.47 19.15
CA ARG A 620 19.97 11.64 20.59
C ARG A 620 19.79 13.11 20.91
N VAL A 621 18.60 13.44 21.39
CA VAL A 621 18.29 14.74 21.96
C VAL A 621 18.59 14.78 23.46
N ASN A 622 18.89 15.97 23.98
CA ASN A 622 18.95 16.19 25.43
C ASN A 622 17.54 16.46 26.01
N ALA A 623 17.46 16.84 27.28
CA ALA A 623 16.19 17.15 27.95
C ALA A 623 15.38 18.29 27.28
N ALA A 624 16.04 19.17 26.52
CA ALA A 624 15.42 20.26 25.79
C ALA A 624 15.03 19.89 24.34
N GLY A 625 15.31 18.66 23.90
CA GLY A 625 15.08 18.27 22.51
C GLY A 625 16.23 18.65 21.56
N GLU A 626 17.32 19.24 22.06
CA GLU A 626 18.44 19.68 21.22
C GLU A 626 19.24 18.49 20.68
N THR A 627 19.37 18.40 19.35
CA THR A 627 20.30 17.48 18.67
C THR A 627 21.75 17.98 18.71
N LEU A 628 22.69 17.16 18.26
CA LEU A 628 24.10 17.58 18.10
C LEU A 628 24.27 18.77 17.14
N LEU A 629 23.41 18.89 16.12
CA LEU A 629 23.38 20.03 15.20
C LEU A 629 23.02 21.33 15.93
N HIS A 630 21.96 21.33 16.74
CA HIS A 630 21.58 22.49 17.56
C HIS A 630 22.75 22.97 18.40
N ARG A 631 23.42 22.04 19.10
CA ARG A 631 24.55 22.39 19.97
C ARG A 631 25.77 22.87 19.20
N ALA A 632 26.01 22.34 18.00
CA ALA A 632 27.10 22.80 17.14
C ALA A 632 26.83 24.22 16.66
N CYS A 633 25.62 24.52 16.20
CA CYS A 633 25.18 25.84 15.76
C CYS A 633 25.18 26.86 16.92
N LYS A 634 24.60 26.52 18.07
CA LYS A 634 24.56 27.36 19.28
C LYS A 634 25.95 27.74 19.81
N ARG A 635 26.95 26.87 19.59
CA ARG A 635 28.34 27.06 20.07
C ARG A 635 29.33 27.41 18.95
N ASN A 636 28.84 27.66 17.73
CA ASN A 636 29.64 27.92 16.54
C ASN A 636 30.75 26.87 16.29
N GLN A 637 30.48 25.59 16.55
CA GLN A 637 31.44 24.48 16.40
C GLN A 637 31.42 23.93 14.96
N VAL A 638 32.01 24.68 14.04
CA VAL A 638 31.99 24.42 12.59
C VAL A 638 32.53 23.04 12.23
N ASP A 639 33.65 22.61 12.80
CA ASP A 639 34.24 21.30 12.47
C ASP A 639 33.30 20.14 12.86
N LYS A 640 32.61 20.27 14.00
CA LYS A 640 31.61 19.28 14.41
C LYS A 640 30.37 19.33 13.54
N LEU A 641 29.92 20.54 13.17
CA LEU A 641 28.83 20.72 12.25
C LEU A 641 29.14 20.03 10.91
N LEU A 642 30.30 20.32 10.30
CA LEU A 642 30.72 19.70 9.03
C LEU A 642 30.84 18.17 9.13
N ASN A 643 31.38 17.66 10.24
CA ASN A 643 31.42 16.22 10.49
C ASN A 643 30.02 15.60 10.58
N ILE A 644 29.07 16.27 11.23
CA ILE A 644 27.68 15.80 11.32
C ILE A 644 27.01 15.87 9.95
N LEU A 645 27.17 16.99 9.23
CA LEU A 645 26.64 17.20 7.88
C LEU A 645 27.20 16.20 6.84
N SER A 646 28.40 15.66 7.06
CA SER A 646 29.00 14.62 6.20
C SER A 646 28.33 13.24 6.30
N LEU A 647 27.44 13.03 7.28
CA LEU A 647 26.77 11.76 7.52
C LEU A 647 25.51 11.61 6.65
N PRO A 648 25.26 10.44 6.04
CA PRO A 648 24.06 10.20 5.24
C PRO A 648 22.79 10.35 6.10
N GLU A 649 21.72 10.88 5.50
CA GLU A 649 20.38 11.08 6.11
C GLU A 649 20.30 12.10 7.27
N THR A 650 21.30 12.98 7.43
CA THR A 650 21.26 14.04 8.46
C THR A 650 20.18 15.08 8.17
N ASP A 651 19.11 15.15 8.96
CA ASP A 651 18.07 16.19 8.85
C ASP A 651 18.54 17.52 9.46
N VAL A 652 18.79 18.53 8.61
CA VAL A 652 19.24 19.86 9.01
C VAL A 652 18.11 20.76 9.54
N ASN A 653 16.85 20.38 9.34
CA ASN A 653 15.66 21.14 9.72
C ASN A 653 14.97 20.59 10.99
N VAL A 654 15.63 19.66 11.69
CA VAL A 654 15.12 19.05 12.93
C VAL A 654 14.77 20.11 13.96
N LYS A 655 13.63 19.93 14.66
CA LYS A 655 13.14 20.86 15.68
C LYS A 655 13.37 20.33 17.09
N ASP A 656 13.79 21.19 18.00
CA ASP A 656 13.84 20.87 19.44
C ASP A 656 12.44 20.93 20.09
N HIS A 657 12.33 20.75 21.41
CA HIS A 657 11.04 20.77 22.10
C HIS A 657 10.36 22.15 22.11
N ALA A 658 11.11 23.22 21.86
CA ALA A 658 10.61 24.58 21.68
C ALA A 658 10.31 24.90 20.22
N GLY A 659 10.54 23.97 19.29
CA GLY A 659 10.33 24.17 17.85
C GLY A 659 11.53 24.79 17.12
N TRP A 660 12.62 25.12 17.82
CA TRP A 660 13.82 25.75 17.26
C TRP A 660 14.53 24.80 16.31
N THR A 661 15.04 25.33 15.20
CA THR A 661 15.92 24.58 14.28
C THR A 661 17.40 24.91 14.55
N PRO A 662 18.36 24.10 14.07
CA PRO A 662 19.78 24.44 14.13
C PRO A 662 20.11 25.80 13.50
N LEU A 663 19.32 26.25 12.52
CA LEU A 663 19.47 27.57 11.93
C LEU A 663 19.01 28.69 12.87
N HIS A 664 17.87 28.54 13.57
CA HIS A 664 17.46 29.51 14.60
C HIS A 664 18.56 29.66 15.66
N GLU A 665 19.12 28.55 16.12
CA GLU A 665 20.24 28.57 17.07
C GLU A 665 21.48 29.30 16.50
N ALA A 666 21.81 29.09 15.23
CA ALA A 666 22.93 29.76 14.58
C ALA A 666 22.69 31.28 14.38
N CYS A 667 21.48 31.65 13.97
CA CYS A 667 21.08 33.05 13.75
C CYS A 667 20.98 33.82 15.06
N ASN A 668 20.42 33.23 16.11
CA ASN A 668 20.29 33.84 17.44
C ASN A 668 21.68 34.09 18.08
N HIS A 669 22.61 33.15 17.93
CA HIS A 669 23.93 33.21 18.58
C HIS A 669 25.05 33.85 17.72
N GLY A 670 24.76 34.32 16.51
CA GLY A 670 25.77 34.97 15.66
C GLY A 670 26.80 34.00 15.06
N SER A 671 26.43 32.75 14.85
CA SER A 671 27.32 31.67 14.40
C SER A 671 27.56 31.70 12.89
N ASN A 672 28.21 32.77 12.41
CA ASN A 672 28.39 33.07 10.97
C ASN A 672 28.90 31.88 10.15
N ALA A 673 29.90 31.17 10.66
CA ALA A 673 30.51 30.05 9.95
C ALA A 673 29.62 28.80 9.93
N CYS A 674 28.82 28.58 10.97
CA CYS A 674 27.78 27.56 10.96
C CYS A 674 26.64 27.90 10.00
N VAL A 675 26.19 29.16 9.95
CA VAL A 675 25.18 29.61 8.96
C VAL A 675 25.70 29.38 7.54
N ARG A 676 26.94 29.78 7.24
CA ARG A 676 27.54 29.55 5.93
C ARG A 676 27.61 28.05 5.58
N ALA A 677 28.08 27.22 6.51
CA ALA A 677 28.16 25.77 6.29
C ALA A 677 26.78 25.13 6.10
N LEU A 678 25.76 25.62 6.80
CA LEU A 678 24.38 25.19 6.66
C LEU A 678 23.79 25.60 5.29
N LEU A 679 24.01 26.85 4.86
CA LEU A 679 23.57 27.35 3.55
C LEU A 679 24.28 26.68 2.36
N GLN A 680 25.52 26.20 2.57
CA GLN A 680 26.31 25.47 1.57
C GLN A 680 26.06 23.96 1.58
N HIS A 681 25.22 23.47 2.49
CA HIS A 681 24.95 22.04 2.61
C HIS A 681 24.01 21.52 1.51
N LYS A 682 24.19 20.26 1.09
CA LYS A 682 23.47 19.66 -0.05
C LYS A 682 21.95 19.53 0.15
N GLN A 683 21.49 19.44 1.39
CA GLN A 683 20.07 19.37 1.71
C GLN A 683 19.49 20.78 1.91
N ALA A 684 18.30 21.03 1.36
CA ALA A 684 17.63 22.33 1.52
C ALA A 684 17.37 22.64 2.99
N ILE A 685 17.83 23.82 3.40
CA ILE A 685 17.55 24.39 4.70
C ILE A 685 16.29 25.26 4.61
N ASP A 686 15.35 25.08 5.54
CA ASP A 686 14.13 25.87 5.60
C ASP A 686 14.42 27.23 6.26
N LEU A 687 14.63 28.24 5.41
CA LEU A 687 14.89 29.62 5.82
C LEU A 687 13.62 30.37 6.23
N THR A 688 12.44 29.79 5.95
CA THR A 688 11.13 30.37 6.22
C THR A 688 10.48 29.83 7.49
N SER A 689 11.08 28.82 8.13
CA SER A 689 10.54 28.20 9.34
C SER A 689 10.35 29.24 10.44
N GLN A 690 9.17 29.28 11.06
CA GLN A 690 8.87 30.21 12.15
C GLN A 690 8.68 29.46 13.47
N VAL A 691 9.24 30.00 14.54
CA VAL A 691 9.05 29.55 15.92
C VAL A 691 8.42 30.67 16.71
N ASP A 692 7.20 30.43 17.20
CA ASP A 692 6.37 31.49 17.79
C ASP A 692 6.31 32.75 16.90
N GLY A 693 6.15 32.53 15.58
CA GLY A 693 6.10 33.59 14.55
C GLY A 693 7.47 34.17 14.16
N VAL A 694 8.54 33.93 14.92
CA VAL A 694 9.87 34.47 14.64
C VAL A 694 10.60 33.60 13.62
N SER A 695 11.13 34.18 12.54
CA SER A 695 11.95 33.45 11.55
C SER A 695 13.46 33.60 11.83
N PRO A 696 14.35 32.79 11.22
CA PRO A 696 15.79 32.93 11.38
C PRO A 696 16.33 34.32 10.98
N LEU A 697 15.68 35.00 10.03
CA LEU A 697 16.02 36.38 9.68
C LEU A 697 15.60 37.37 10.78
N HIS A 698 14.44 37.16 11.43
CA HIS A 698 14.06 37.95 12.61
C HIS A 698 15.06 37.72 13.75
N ASP A 699 15.46 36.48 14.03
CA ASP A 699 16.47 36.18 15.06
C ASP A 699 17.80 36.89 14.80
N ALA A 700 18.29 36.86 13.56
CA ALA A 700 19.52 37.54 13.17
C ALA A 700 19.41 39.06 13.39
N LEU A 701 18.28 39.68 13.01
CA LEU A 701 18.08 41.13 13.13
C LEU A 701 17.84 41.58 14.58
N LEU A 702 17.01 40.86 15.34
CA LEU A 702 16.73 41.14 16.76
C LEU A 702 18.02 41.11 17.60
N ASN A 703 18.95 40.22 17.26
CA ASN A 703 20.23 40.10 17.94
C ASN A 703 21.38 40.90 17.28
N GLY A 704 21.09 41.68 16.24
CA GLY A 704 22.05 42.59 15.60
C GLY A 704 23.08 41.94 14.68
N HIS A 705 22.89 40.68 14.29
CA HIS A 705 23.79 39.90 13.44
C HIS A 705 23.58 40.22 11.94
N MET A 706 23.91 41.45 11.54
CA MET A 706 23.71 41.94 10.16
C MET A 706 24.42 41.10 9.10
N HIS A 707 25.58 40.52 9.39
CA HIS A 707 26.29 39.66 8.44
C HIS A 707 25.56 38.34 8.18
N ILE A 708 24.82 37.81 9.17
CA ILE A 708 23.94 36.66 8.98
C ILE A 708 22.74 37.07 8.13
N ALA A 709 22.14 38.23 8.41
CA ALA A 709 21.04 38.75 7.61
C ALA A 709 21.44 38.93 6.13
N GLN A 710 22.64 39.45 5.87
CA GLN A 710 23.23 39.51 4.53
C GLN A 710 23.32 38.12 3.89
N MET A 711 23.95 37.14 4.54
CA MET A 711 24.08 35.79 3.98
C MET A 711 22.72 35.12 3.69
N LEU A 712 21.71 35.35 4.52
CA LEU A 712 20.36 34.82 4.30
C LEU A 712 19.67 35.50 3.11
N LEU A 713 19.78 36.82 2.99
CA LEU A 713 19.13 37.60 1.92
C LEU A 713 19.82 37.40 0.57
N GLU A 714 21.15 37.31 0.53
CA GLU A 714 21.89 36.98 -0.69
C GLU A 714 21.58 35.55 -1.18
N HIS A 715 21.15 34.65 -0.28
CA HIS A 715 20.81 33.27 -0.64
C HIS A 715 19.34 33.13 -1.10
N THR A 716 18.39 33.83 -0.47
CA THR A 716 16.94 33.64 -0.71
C THR A 716 16.23 34.81 -1.37
N GLY A 717 16.81 36.00 -1.33
CA GLY A 717 16.21 37.19 -1.91
C GLY A 717 15.09 37.80 -1.06
N SER A 718 14.25 38.62 -1.70
CA SER A 718 13.24 39.47 -1.03
C SER A 718 12.10 38.72 -0.37
N ALA A 719 11.92 37.43 -0.66
CA ALA A 719 10.90 36.59 -0.05
C ALA A 719 11.00 36.55 1.49
N LEU A 720 12.22 36.57 2.06
CA LEU A 720 12.40 36.56 3.52
C LEU A 720 11.95 37.87 4.19
N LEU A 721 11.96 39.00 3.46
CA LEU A 721 11.55 40.31 3.98
C LEU A 721 10.02 40.44 4.13
N GLN A 722 9.25 39.53 3.55
CA GLN A 722 7.78 39.54 3.63
C GLN A 722 7.22 38.72 4.80
N LEU A 723 8.07 37.96 5.50
CA LEU A 723 7.67 37.18 6.66
C LEU A 723 7.20 38.10 7.79
N ARG A 724 6.14 37.71 8.50
CA ARG A 724 5.60 38.49 9.63
C ARG A 724 5.72 37.71 10.92
N ASP A 725 6.18 38.37 11.98
CA ASP A 725 6.18 37.82 13.32
C ASP A 725 4.79 37.80 13.97
N ASN A 726 4.69 37.28 15.20
CA ASN A 726 3.43 37.22 15.94
C ASN A 726 2.86 38.61 16.29
N SER A 727 3.64 39.68 16.19
CA SER A 727 3.19 41.07 16.32
C SER A 727 2.84 41.72 14.96
N GLY A 728 2.95 40.96 13.87
CA GLY A 728 2.67 41.41 12.50
C GLY A 728 3.81 42.19 11.85
N LEU A 729 4.96 42.31 12.52
CA LEU A 729 6.12 43.06 12.06
C LEU A 729 6.92 42.25 11.05
N THR A 730 7.45 42.93 10.04
CA THR A 730 8.39 42.37 9.06
C THR A 730 9.84 42.55 9.52
N PRO A 731 10.81 41.82 8.94
CA PRO A 731 12.23 42.06 9.19
C PRO A 731 12.67 43.51 9.01
N LEU A 732 12.07 44.24 8.06
CA LEU A 732 12.35 45.67 7.82
C LEU A 732 11.81 46.57 8.93
N ASP A 733 10.78 46.15 9.67
CA ASP A 733 10.19 46.91 10.77
C ASP A 733 11.04 46.81 12.04
N LEU A 734 11.83 45.74 12.19
CA LEU A 734 12.75 45.55 13.30
C LEU A 734 14.00 46.46 13.25
N VAL A 735 14.25 47.09 12.11
CA VAL A 735 15.42 47.93 11.87
C VAL A 735 15.02 49.42 11.88
N SER A 736 15.46 50.15 12.89
CA SER A 736 15.14 51.59 13.03
C SER A 736 16.01 52.50 12.14
N SER A 737 17.16 52.02 11.69
CA SER A 737 18.10 52.78 10.86
C SER A 737 17.74 52.68 9.36
N VAL A 738 17.61 53.83 8.70
CA VAL A 738 17.33 53.92 7.26
C VAL A 738 18.42 53.25 6.43
N THR A 739 19.70 53.46 6.78
CA THR A 739 20.84 52.91 6.04
C THR A 739 20.87 51.38 6.10
N LYS A 740 20.60 50.79 7.26
CA LYS A 740 20.50 49.32 7.40
C LYS A 740 19.30 48.75 6.66
N ARG A 741 18.18 49.48 6.58
CA ARG A 741 17.01 49.07 5.81
C ARG A 741 17.33 49.04 4.30
N GLU A 742 18.05 50.05 3.81
CA GLU A 742 18.55 50.09 2.42
C GLU A 742 19.55 48.96 2.14
N GLU A 743 20.45 48.64 3.08
CA GLU A 743 21.38 47.50 2.95
C GLU A 743 20.64 46.16 2.83
N LEU A 744 19.60 45.92 3.65
CA LEU A 744 18.79 44.70 3.58
C LEU A 744 18.06 44.58 2.24
N LEU A 745 17.50 45.69 1.73
CA LEU A 745 16.87 45.72 0.41
C LEU A 745 17.88 45.44 -0.70
N HIS A 746 19.07 46.03 -0.63
CA HIS A 746 20.14 45.80 -1.60
C HIS A 746 20.62 44.34 -1.63
N TRP A 747 20.82 43.72 -0.47
CA TRP A 747 21.19 42.29 -0.40
C TRP A 747 20.06 41.38 -0.89
N ALA A 748 18.80 41.75 -0.63
CA ALA A 748 17.65 41.03 -1.15
C ALA A 748 17.56 41.13 -2.68
N GLU A 749 17.78 42.31 -3.26
CA GLU A 749 17.85 42.52 -4.71
C GLU A 749 19.00 41.74 -5.35
N ALA A 750 20.16 41.68 -4.70
CA ALA A 750 21.29 40.87 -5.15
C ALA A 750 20.97 39.36 -5.11
N GLY A 751 20.25 38.90 -4.07
CA GLY A 751 19.75 37.53 -3.97
C GLY A 751 18.71 37.19 -5.03
N ASP A 752 17.75 38.09 -5.26
CA ASP A 752 16.74 37.95 -6.33
C ASP A 752 17.43 37.90 -7.71
N ALA A 753 18.41 38.78 -7.96
CA ALA A 753 19.18 38.78 -9.19
C ALA A 753 20.04 37.52 -9.35
N ALA A 754 20.64 36.99 -8.28
CA ALA A 754 21.40 35.74 -8.31
C ALA A 754 20.49 34.53 -8.58
N GLN A 755 19.28 34.50 -8.03
CA GLN A 755 18.25 33.50 -8.36
C GLN A 755 17.78 33.62 -9.81
N HIS A 756 17.60 34.84 -10.32
CA HIS A 756 17.26 35.10 -11.73
C HIS A 756 18.42 34.82 -12.70
N THR A 757 19.68 34.89 -12.28
CA THR A 757 20.86 34.56 -13.10
C THR A 757 21.18 33.06 -13.08
N GLN A 758 20.79 32.34 -12.02
CA GLN A 758 20.73 30.87 -12.00
C GLN A 758 19.56 30.30 -12.83
N LEU A 759 18.63 31.14 -13.31
CA LEU A 759 17.61 30.83 -14.32
C LEU A 759 18.15 31.06 -15.76
N SER A 760 19.40 30.69 -16.04
CA SER A 760 19.92 30.67 -17.42
C SER A 760 19.10 29.69 -18.27
N SER A 761 18.76 30.11 -19.48
CA SER A 761 17.82 29.53 -20.45
C SER A 761 18.05 28.08 -20.90
N ASP A 762 19.10 27.41 -20.43
CA ASP A 762 19.55 26.15 -21.02
C ASP A 762 19.16 24.97 -20.11
N ILE A 763 18.31 24.08 -20.63
CA ILE A 763 17.94 22.81 -19.99
C ILE A 763 19.20 21.96 -19.84
N GLN A 764 19.53 21.59 -18.60
CA GLN A 764 20.80 20.90 -18.32
C GLN A 764 20.75 19.39 -18.56
N ASP A 765 19.59 18.77 -18.32
CA ASP A 765 19.36 17.34 -18.58
C ASP A 765 17.98 17.13 -19.19
N LEU A 766 17.95 16.99 -20.51
CA LEU A 766 16.72 16.83 -21.27
C LEU A 766 16.00 15.51 -20.92
N ALA A 767 16.73 14.43 -20.67
CA ALA A 767 16.13 13.12 -20.36
C ALA A 767 15.48 13.13 -18.97
N PHE A 768 16.13 13.76 -17.99
CA PHE A 768 15.56 13.97 -16.66
C PHE A 768 14.32 14.85 -16.68
N VAL A 769 14.34 15.95 -17.44
CA VAL A 769 13.18 16.83 -17.60
C VAL A 769 12.04 16.10 -18.30
N GLU A 770 12.30 15.37 -19.38
CA GLU A 770 11.29 14.55 -20.05
C GLU A 770 10.68 13.49 -19.13
N CYS A 771 11.50 12.84 -18.28
CA CYS A 771 11.02 11.89 -17.28
C CYS A 771 10.09 12.58 -16.26
N CYS A 772 10.51 13.72 -15.71
CA CYS A 772 9.69 14.47 -14.75
C CYS A 772 8.40 15.01 -15.38
N SER A 773 8.46 15.48 -16.63
CA SER A 773 7.30 15.90 -17.42
C SER A 773 6.34 14.73 -17.69
N SER A 774 6.87 13.55 -18.05
CA SER A 774 6.08 12.33 -18.25
C SER A 774 5.36 11.90 -16.97
N LEU A 775 6.08 11.90 -15.84
CA LEU A 775 5.50 11.61 -14.54
C LEU A 775 4.41 12.61 -14.17
N LEU A 776 4.65 13.91 -14.33
CA LEU A 776 3.66 14.93 -13.99
C LEU A 776 2.44 14.92 -14.92
N GLY A 777 2.63 14.68 -16.22
CA GLY A 777 1.54 14.48 -17.17
C GLY A 777 0.72 13.23 -16.83
N SER A 778 1.39 12.13 -16.47
CA SER A 778 0.72 10.92 -15.97
C SER A 778 -0.07 11.21 -14.69
N LEU A 779 0.51 11.95 -13.73
CA LEU A 779 -0.18 12.33 -12.50
C LEU A 779 -1.47 13.10 -12.81
N LEU A 780 -1.40 14.08 -13.70
CA LEU A 780 -2.52 14.94 -14.07
C LEU A 780 -3.66 14.14 -14.72
N LEU A 781 -3.32 13.33 -15.73
CA LEU A 781 -4.29 12.46 -16.41
C LEU A 781 -4.98 11.48 -15.45
N ASN A 782 -4.20 10.82 -14.59
CA ASN A 782 -4.76 9.87 -13.63
C ASN A 782 -5.56 10.59 -12.53
N TYR A 783 -5.19 11.82 -12.16
CA TYR A 783 -5.96 12.63 -11.22
C TYR A 783 -7.32 12.98 -11.80
N GLN A 784 -7.38 13.43 -13.07
CA GLN A 784 -8.63 13.70 -13.77
C GLN A 784 -9.51 12.44 -13.87
N LEU A 785 -8.93 11.28 -14.21
CA LEU A 785 -9.65 10.01 -14.33
C LEU A 785 -10.22 9.47 -13.01
N GLU A 786 -9.50 9.64 -11.89
CA GLU A 786 -9.88 9.07 -10.58
C GLU A 786 -10.71 10.01 -9.71
N ARG A 787 -10.63 11.32 -9.95
CA ARG A 787 -11.31 12.35 -9.14
C ARG A 787 -12.46 13.03 -9.86
N ASP A 788 -12.79 12.57 -11.07
CA ASP A 788 -13.87 13.11 -11.91
C ASP A 788 -13.78 14.65 -12.07
N VAL A 789 -12.54 15.18 -12.07
CA VAL A 789 -12.31 16.58 -12.46
C VAL A 789 -12.79 16.70 -13.90
N PRO A 790 -13.65 17.69 -14.23
CA PRO A 790 -14.43 17.65 -15.46
C PRO A 790 -13.53 17.70 -16.71
N SER A 791 -13.24 16.54 -17.28
CA SER A 791 -12.77 16.39 -18.67
C SER A 791 -13.92 16.13 -19.64
N ASN A 792 -15.12 15.84 -19.12
CA ASN A 792 -16.29 15.42 -19.88
C ASN A 792 -17.25 16.60 -20.11
N PRO A 793 -17.59 16.96 -21.37
CA PRO A 793 -18.49 18.08 -21.65
C PRO A 793 -19.90 17.93 -21.04
N ALA A 794 -20.32 16.72 -20.67
CA ALA A 794 -21.59 16.47 -20.00
C ALA A 794 -21.67 17.06 -18.56
N LEU A 795 -20.54 17.21 -17.86
CA LEU A 795 -20.44 17.78 -16.50
C LEU A 795 -20.12 19.28 -16.48
N LEU A 796 -19.88 19.91 -17.64
CA LEU A 796 -19.85 21.37 -17.80
C LEU A 796 -21.24 22.01 -17.57
N SER A 797 -22.24 21.21 -17.22
CA SER A 797 -23.52 21.62 -16.63
C SER A 797 -23.43 21.85 -15.12
N LEU A 798 -22.29 22.36 -14.62
CA LEU A 798 -22.24 22.87 -13.26
C LEU A 798 -23.37 23.92 -13.11
N PRO A 799 -24.18 23.89 -12.04
CA PRO A 799 -25.18 24.92 -11.83
C PRO A 799 -24.47 26.28 -11.87
N HIS A 800 -24.90 27.15 -12.78
CA HIS A 800 -24.29 28.46 -13.01
C HIS A 800 -24.04 29.24 -11.70
N GLY A 801 -24.96 29.11 -10.73
CA GLY A 801 -24.82 29.69 -9.39
C GLY A 801 -23.62 29.16 -8.60
N LEU A 802 -23.32 27.86 -8.64
CA LEU A 802 -22.18 27.30 -7.90
C LEU A 802 -20.83 27.76 -8.48
N ALA A 803 -20.73 27.86 -9.81
CA ALA A 803 -19.54 28.40 -10.45
C ALA A 803 -19.34 29.89 -10.12
N GLN A 804 -20.42 30.68 -10.12
CA GLN A 804 -20.36 32.10 -9.74
C GLN A 804 -19.94 32.29 -8.28
N GLU A 805 -20.55 31.55 -7.35
CA GLU A 805 -20.21 31.58 -5.92
C GLU A 805 -18.76 31.17 -5.66
N LEU A 806 -18.27 30.11 -6.34
CA LEU A 806 -16.86 29.72 -6.24
C LEU A 806 -15.92 30.79 -6.80
N PHE A 807 -16.31 31.46 -7.89
CA PHE A 807 -15.50 32.54 -8.46
C PHE A 807 -15.43 33.77 -7.53
N SER A 808 -16.55 34.18 -6.94
CA SER A 808 -16.67 35.39 -6.11
C SER A 808 -16.12 35.20 -4.69
N HIS A 809 -16.43 34.08 -4.04
CA HIS A 809 -16.13 33.83 -2.62
C HIS A 809 -15.00 32.81 -2.39
N GLY A 810 -14.64 32.02 -3.41
CA GLY A 810 -13.61 30.99 -3.33
C GLY A 810 -14.09 29.72 -2.61
N ALA A 811 -13.42 28.58 -2.87
CA ALA A 811 -13.86 27.28 -2.37
C ALA A 811 -14.00 27.20 -0.84
N LYS A 812 -13.13 27.92 -0.10
CA LYS A 812 -13.14 27.90 1.37
C LYS A 812 -14.42 28.49 1.98
N GLU A 813 -14.96 29.54 1.38
CA GLU A 813 -16.18 30.19 1.88
C GLU A 813 -17.42 29.40 1.46
N VAL A 814 -17.47 28.96 0.20
CA VAL A 814 -18.60 28.19 -0.36
C VAL A 814 -18.77 26.83 0.32
N THR A 815 -17.67 26.15 0.65
CA THR A 815 -17.72 24.82 1.28
C THR A 815 -17.86 24.86 2.79
N LYS A 816 -18.01 26.05 3.38
CA LYS A 816 -18.10 26.22 4.83
C LYS A 816 -19.35 25.49 5.37
N GLY A 817 -19.13 24.43 6.13
CA GLY A 817 -20.20 23.61 6.72
C GLY A 817 -20.58 22.37 5.89
N TRP A 818 -19.92 22.11 4.77
CA TRP A 818 -20.13 20.89 3.99
C TRP A 818 -19.51 19.68 4.71
N GLY A 819 -20.29 18.61 4.89
CA GLY A 819 -19.84 17.37 5.54
C GLY A 819 -19.23 16.33 4.59
N ASP A 820 -19.51 16.39 3.29
CA ASP A 820 -18.96 15.43 2.32
C ASP A 820 -17.59 15.91 1.81
N CYS A 821 -16.53 15.22 2.23
CA CYS A 821 -15.15 15.52 1.83
C CYS A 821 -14.92 15.44 0.31
N ARG A 822 -15.72 14.69 -0.45
CA ARG A 822 -15.63 14.63 -1.91
C ARG A 822 -16.16 15.91 -2.54
N ALA A 823 -17.30 16.39 -2.05
CA ALA A 823 -17.89 17.64 -2.51
C ALA A 823 -16.97 18.84 -2.19
N VAL A 824 -16.39 18.86 -1.00
CA VAL A 824 -15.37 19.86 -0.62
C VAL A 824 -14.19 19.80 -1.59
N ARG A 825 -13.60 18.62 -1.80
CA ARG A 825 -12.45 18.48 -2.73
C ARG A 825 -12.77 18.92 -4.15
N MET A 826 -13.92 18.50 -4.68
CA MET A 826 -14.39 18.88 -6.01
C MET A 826 -14.52 20.41 -6.14
N ALA A 827 -15.04 21.10 -5.12
CA ALA A 827 -15.11 22.56 -5.11
C ALA A 827 -13.73 23.21 -5.16
N TYR A 828 -12.74 22.70 -4.40
CA TYR A 828 -11.35 23.19 -4.46
C TYR A 828 -10.69 22.90 -5.82
N ASP A 829 -10.94 21.74 -6.42
CA ASP A 829 -10.41 21.40 -7.73
C ASP A 829 -11.02 22.27 -8.84
N LEU A 830 -12.34 22.56 -8.78
CA LEU A 830 -13.01 23.49 -9.69
C LEU A 830 -12.48 24.92 -9.55
N ASP A 831 -12.30 25.36 -8.31
CA ASP A 831 -11.75 26.68 -7.98
C ASP A 831 -10.31 26.85 -8.50
N ALA A 832 -9.51 25.78 -8.45
CA ALA A 832 -8.19 25.73 -9.08
C ALA A 832 -8.27 25.75 -10.61
N LEU A 833 -9.19 24.98 -11.20
CA LEU A 833 -9.43 24.93 -12.65
C LEU A 833 -9.83 26.30 -13.21
N MET A 834 -10.76 26.99 -12.56
CA MET A 834 -11.22 28.34 -12.94
C MET A 834 -10.11 29.39 -12.86
N ARG A 835 -9.08 29.15 -12.03
CA ARG A 835 -7.91 30.04 -11.86
C ARG A 835 -6.67 29.56 -12.62
N MET A 836 -6.79 28.61 -13.55
CA MET A 836 -5.67 28.10 -14.36
C MET A 836 -4.85 29.19 -15.06
N GLY A 837 -5.50 30.26 -15.51
CA GLY A 837 -4.83 31.42 -16.12
C GLY A 837 -3.82 32.14 -15.20
N ARG A 838 -3.86 31.91 -13.87
CA ARG A 838 -2.85 32.41 -12.92
C ARG A 838 -1.61 31.51 -12.85
N TYR A 839 -1.74 30.23 -13.19
CA TYR A 839 -0.65 29.26 -13.11
C TYR A 839 0.12 29.15 -14.43
N MET A 840 -0.53 29.36 -15.59
CA MET A 840 0.12 29.30 -16.91
C MET A 840 1.31 30.27 -17.11
N PRO A 841 1.30 31.50 -16.54
CA PRO A 841 2.48 32.38 -16.56
C PRO A 841 3.63 31.87 -15.69
N LEU A 842 3.38 30.98 -14.72
CA LEU A 842 4.40 30.42 -13.82
C LEU A 842 5.18 29.26 -14.45
N VAL A 843 4.72 28.71 -15.58
CA VAL A 843 5.46 27.70 -16.35
C VAL A 843 6.71 28.34 -16.94
N SER A 844 7.88 27.79 -16.61
CA SER A 844 9.16 28.38 -16.99
C SER A 844 9.30 28.52 -18.52
N PRO A 845 9.93 29.60 -19.02
CA PRO A 845 10.23 29.73 -20.45
C PRO A 845 11.06 28.56 -21.00
N ALA A 846 11.94 27.98 -20.18
CA ALA A 846 12.73 26.81 -20.52
C ALA A 846 11.85 25.57 -20.81
N LEU A 847 10.84 25.29 -19.99
CA LEU A 847 9.86 24.21 -20.25
C LEU A 847 9.13 24.43 -21.57
N LYS A 848 8.72 25.67 -21.88
CA LYS A 848 8.03 26.02 -23.13
C LYS A 848 8.90 25.88 -24.38
N GLN A 849 10.23 25.98 -24.22
CA GLN A 849 11.19 25.81 -25.30
C GLN A 849 11.66 24.35 -25.46
N CYS A 850 11.36 23.48 -24.49
CA CYS A 850 11.66 22.06 -24.56
C CYS A 850 10.81 21.38 -25.65
N LEU A 851 11.47 20.80 -26.65
CA LEU A 851 10.81 20.10 -27.76
C LEU A 851 10.61 18.59 -27.52
N GLY A 852 10.80 18.12 -26.29
CA GLY A 852 10.62 16.72 -25.96
C GLY A 852 9.13 16.31 -25.92
N PRO A 853 8.79 15.07 -26.31
CA PRO A 853 7.42 14.64 -26.52
C PRO A 853 6.56 14.68 -25.24
N HIS A 854 7.14 14.33 -24.08
CA HIS A 854 6.40 14.33 -22.82
C HIS A 854 6.21 15.74 -22.27
N THR A 855 7.19 16.63 -22.44
CA THR A 855 7.05 18.03 -22.05
C THR A 855 5.99 18.73 -22.91
N GLN A 856 5.97 18.48 -24.23
CA GLN A 856 4.93 18.99 -25.12
C GLN A 856 3.54 18.49 -24.73
N LEU A 857 3.40 17.19 -24.44
CA LEU A 857 2.14 16.61 -23.96
C LEU A 857 1.68 17.26 -22.64
N LEU A 858 2.59 17.45 -21.68
CA LEU A 858 2.27 18.11 -20.42
C LEU A 858 1.77 19.54 -20.65
N ILE A 859 2.45 20.31 -21.51
CA ILE A 859 2.04 21.69 -21.84
C ILE A 859 0.64 21.69 -22.48
N GLN A 860 0.39 20.80 -23.44
CA GLN A 860 -0.92 20.66 -24.07
C GLN A 860 -2.02 20.36 -23.03
N LEU A 861 -1.78 19.45 -22.10
CA LEU A 861 -2.74 19.12 -21.04
C LEU A 861 -3.05 20.33 -20.14
N LEU A 862 -2.05 21.18 -19.86
CA LEU A 862 -2.25 22.40 -19.07
C LEU A 862 -3.03 23.46 -19.85
N GLU A 863 -2.78 23.60 -21.15
CA GLU A 863 -3.54 24.49 -22.04
C GLU A 863 -5.00 24.04 -22.17
N ASP A 864 -5.25 22.73 -22.28
CA ASP A 864 -6.60 22.14 -22.30
C ASP A 864 -7.36 22.44 -21.00
N LEU A 865 -6.70 22.31 -19.84
CA LEU A 865 -7.27 22.68 -18.54
C LEU A 865 -7.56 24.18 -18.43
N GLU A 866 -6.68 25.04 -18.97
CA GLU A 866 -6.92 26.47 -19.01
C GLU A 866 -8.13 26.82 -19.89
N ALA A 867 -8.27 26.17 -21.05
CA ALA A 867 -9.41 26.32 -21.93
C ALA A 867 -10.73 25.88 -21.25
N GLN A 868 -10.71 24.75 -20.54
CA GLN A 868 -11.84 24.27 -19.74
C GLN A 868 -12.22 25.26 -18.62
N GLY A 869 -11.23 25.77 -17.89
CA GLY A 869 -11.45 26.80 -16.87
C GLY A 869 -12.04 28.09 -17.44
N LYS A 870 -11.56 28.54 -18.61
CA LYS A 870 -12.12 29.70 -19.32
C LYS A 870 -13.57 29.46 -19.76
N LEU A 871 -13.93 28.26 -20.20
CA LEU A 871 -15.31 27.93 -20.57
C LEU A 871 -16.25 28.02 -19.37
N LEU A 872 -15.82 27.54 -18.20
CA LEU A 872 -16.57 27.64 -16.94
C LEU A 872 -16.79 29.10 -16.51
N CYS A 873 -15.80 29.97 -16.75
CA CYS A 873 -15.91 31.41 -16.49
C CYS A 873 -16.64 32.19 -17.62
N GLY A 874 -16.73 31.60 -18.81
CA GLY A 874 -17.05 32.25 -20.10
C GLY A 874 -18.49 32.13 -20.57
N THR A 875 -19.37 31.44 -19.84
CA THR A 875 -20.84 31.44 -20.04
C THR A 875 -21.50 32.80 -19.70
N ASN A 876 -20.73 33.89 -19.78
CA ASN A 876 -21.10 35.23 -19.30
C ASN A 876 -20.99 36.32 -20.39
N ARG A 877 -21.06 35.97 -21.69
CA ARG A 877 -20.90 36.96 -22.77
C ARG A 877 -21.91 36.92 -23.94
N GLN A 878 -22.99 36.14 -23.88
CA GLN A 878 -24.00 36.13 -24.97
C GLN A 878 -25.44 36.48 -24.58
N LEU A 879 -25.70 36.98 -23.36
CA LEU A 879 -27.07 37.38 -22.96
C LEU A 879 -27.17 38.76 -22.28
N GLU A 880 -26.25 39.68 -22.57
CA GLU A 880 -26.47 41.10 -22.29
C GLU A 880 -26.59 41.87 -23.62
N GLY A 881 -27.78 41.78 -24.22
CA GLY A 881 -28.28 42.88 -25.05
C GLY A 881 -28.78 44.01 -24.15
N PRO A 882 -28.72 45.28 -24.58
CA PRO A 882 -29.14 46.40 -23.74
C PRO A 882 -30.66 46.39 -23.65
N GLY A 883 -31.20 46.06 -22.48
CA GLY A 883 -32.64 45.98 -22.28
C GLY A 883 -33.04 45.95 -20.80
N GLU A 884 -33.20 47.15 -20.24
CA GLU A 884 -34.18 47.52 -19.21
C GLU A 884 -34.22 46.75 -17.86
N CYS A 885 -33.69 47.45 -16.84
CA CYS A 885 -34.24 47.62 -15.49
C CYS A 885 -35.54 46.85 -15.15
N SER A 886 -35.48 45.91 -14.19
CA SER A 886 -36.31 45.96 -12.96
C SER A 886 -36.25 44.70 -12.10
N THR A 887 -36.38 44.93 -10.79
CA THR A 887 -36.80 44.06 -9.69
C THR A 887 -35.81 43.07 -9.06
N GLU A 888 -35.35 43.51 -7.89
CA GLU A 888 -35.06 42.71 -6.69
C GLU A 888 -35.82 41.39 -6.63
N GLN A 889 -35.10 40.28 -6.53
CA GLN A 889 -35.51 39.15 -5.71
C GLN A 889 -34.28 38.54 -5.03
N HIS A 890 -34.17 38.84 -3.74
CA HIS A 890 -33.53 37.96 -2.76
C HIS A 890 -34.00 36.53 -2.99
N LEU A 891 -33.08 35.59 -3.20
CA LEU A 891 -33.33 34.17 -2.96
C LEU A 891 -32.04 33.51 -2.51
N SER A 892 -31.96 33.33 -1.19
CA SER A 892 -31.16 32.31 -0.52
C SER A 892 -31.51 30.92 -1.04
N VAL A 893 -30.50 30.13 -1.44
CA VAL A 893 -30.21 28.74 -1.03
C VAL A 893 -28.90 28.32 -1.69
#